data_AF-A0AAU4XWI3-F1
#
_entry.id   AF-A0AAU4XWI3-F1
#
_cell.length_a   1.000
_cell.length_b   1.000
_cell.length_c   1.000
_cell.angle_alpha   90.00
_cell.angle_beta   90.00
_cell.angle_gamma   90.00
#
_symmetry.space_group_name_H-M   'P 1'
#
loop_
_entity.id
_entity.type
_entity.pdbx_description
1 polymer ?
#
loop_
_entity_poly.entity_id
_entity_poly.type
_entity_poly.pdbx_seq_one_letter_code
_entity_poly.pdbx_strand_id
1 'polypeptide(L)'
;MTGGHAPGASNALDAARRALRGLVVAATVRIHRPVVGYALEEPGTFLGSGFFIAPNWVLTCAHVACGGEGGEVAVVYETAPGRGTSTAPGRVVATLPDRADRAEGTLPAGNWPAPDLALVQLTEPVDDHECVYVSERPAAYYGEGRVLYAGWTENEGRLQVLDGTLTVQGTIGGWSSDVQMRLGDNDLPYGVSGGPVIDPVRGEVIGVLKARSDHRPGGTSTGIEQLRTLRVPPEAVPAEHSDLYQAVFHAHDRYHRDRQRHPASRRQTWTDVQGRLGARPGRTLSPDERIQLLGRLAELPPPESTRGLLDILDSLPDFQTLTPLPAPRGWRDGLGALYESASDDGALELVLDYAMRAMSAPRPFVVPSTPDAEKALWVWVWQAAQRLSVRYRSGLAEQRIERLRRRGRSGAHARARAVGSAARPSALLEVVLRGWEPDRCDWSVCVAAPGGEAVRLHEAERTPLAELPVHLAGPLGEAFRHCDEPGRPALLQVALPHALLGLEVDNWRLSPDEAPLGALRPVVVRCADRDRLPDEAFGPYDLDPFGPGAARGGGEPDGSGGAADGCGAQGTQGAADAGDPEGFGDPDDPDDLDAERRARWRWLHAHPGRAEVLDCDEGLRKPLPTVEQLRALSHGTVPVLCRYGDLRYEDDAEALTRIVLGGYGVALWRRRHGRADAVCGEFHRGTIDGIAEPPSAQYLPEAVHDLRMRLREGRTESFWADGVALLYDDPHQPLPGTGDLLEAP
;
A
#
# COMPACT_ATOMS: atom_id res chain seq x y z
N MET A 1 18.20 6.11 -60.35
CA MET A 1 18.36 5.44 -59.04
C MET A 1 17.23 5.92 -58.14
N THR A 2 16.11 5.21 -58.17
CA THR A 2 14.91 5.45 -57.37
C THR A 2 14.81 4.31 -56.36
N GLY A 3 15.01 4.62 -55.08
CA GLY A 3 14.91 3.65 -54.00
C GLY A 3 13.45 3.27 -53.78
N GLY A 4 13.11 2.02 -54.10
CA GLY A 4 11.79 1.46 -53.88
C GLY A 4 11.48 1.34 -52.39
N HIS A 5 10.48 2.10 -51.93
CA HIS A 5 9.76 1.81 -50.70
C HIS A 5 8.90 0.54 -50.92
N ALA A 6 9.10 -0.49 -50.11
CA ALA A 6 8.35 -1.74 -50.18
C ALA A 6 6.86 -1.51 -49.84
N PRO A 7 5.89 -1.74 -50.74
CA PRO A 7 4.46 -1.47 -50.51
C PRO A 7 3.75 -2.44 -49.54
N GLY A 8 4.46 -3.41 -48.95
CA GLY A 8 3.85 -4.52 -48.19
C GLY A 8 3.68 -4.28 -46.68
N ALA A 9 4.53 -3.47 -46.06
CA ALA A 9 4.57 -3.34 -44.60
C ALA A 9 3.39 -2.51 -44.03
N SER A 10 2.99 -1.43 -44.70
CA SER A 10 1.85 -0.60 -44.29
C SER A 10 0.53 -1.39 -44.34
N ASN A 11 0.31 -2.14 -45.42
CA ASN A 11 -0.92 -2.92 -45.62
C ASN A 11 -1.10 -4.02 -44.57
N ALA A 12 -0.01 -4.65 -44.11
CA ALA A 12 -0.05 -5.69 -43.09
C ALA A 12 -0.38 -5.11 -41.69
N LEU A 13 0.20 -3.96 -41.34
CA LEU A 13 -0.09 -3.26 -40.09
C LEU A 13 -1.55 -2.77 -40.05
N ASP A 14 -2.05 -2.24 -41.15
CA ASP A 14 -3.45 -1.80 -41.26
C ASP A 14 -4.43 -2.97 -41.22
N ALA A 15 -4.05 -4.13 -41.77
CA ALA A 15 -4.82 -5.37 -41.61
C ALA A 15 -4.83 -5.85 -40.14
N ALA A 16 -3.70 -5.79 -39.44
CA ALA A 16 -3.61 -6.14 -38.02
C ALA A 16 -4.47 -5.21 -37.14
N ARG A 17 -4.44 -3.89 -37.39
CA ARG A 17 -5.29 -2.91 -36.70
C ARG A 17 -6.78 -3.15 -36.93
N ARG A 18 -7.17 -3.51 -38.16
CA ARG A 18 -8.57 -3.89 -38.46
C ARG A 18 -8.97 -5.19 -37.75
N ALA A 19 -8.09 -6.19 -37.71
CA ALA A 19 -8.33 -7.42 -36.98
C ALA A 19 -8.48 -7.17 -35.47
N LEU A 20 -7.62 -6.30 -34.90
CA LEU A 20 -7.74 -5.87 -33.50
C LEU A 20 -9.11 -5.26 -33.21
N ARG A 21 -9.57 -4.30 -34.04
CA ARG A 21 -10.91 -3.71 -33.90
C ARG A 21 -12.01 -4.76 -33.92
N GLY A 22 -11.92 -5.73 -34.84
CA GLY A 22 -12.88 -6.84 -34.91
C GLY A 22 -12.94 -7.68 -33.64
N LEU A 23 -11.79 -8.01 -33.05
CA LEU A 23 -11.73 -8.75 -31.78
C LEU A 23 -12.27 -7.93 -30.60
N VAL A 24 -11.94 -6.64 -30.53
CA VAL A 24 -12.43 -5.72 -29.49
C VAL A 24 -13.95 -5.61 -29.55
N VAL A 25 -14.51 -5.37 -30.74
CA VAL A 25 -15.97 -5.30 -30.94
C VAL A 25 -16.65 -6.62 -30.56
N ALA A 26 -16.08 -7.76 -30.96
CA ALA A 26 -16.63 -9.07 -30.63
C ALA A 26 -16.63 -9.39 -29.11
N ALA A 27 -15.70 -8.79 -28.35
CA ALA A 27 -15.65 -8.93 -26.90
C ALA A 27 -16.49 -7.88 -26.15
N THR A 28 -16.99 -6.86 -26.84
CA THR A 28 -17.77 -5.75 -26.25
C THR A 28 -19.25 -6.11 -26.16
N VAL A 29 -19.85 -5.91 -25.00
CA VAL A 29 -21.23 -6.33 -24.66
C VAL A 29 -22.11 -5.12 -24.32
N ARG A 30 -23.42 -5.30 -24.44
CA ARG A 30 -24.43 -4.38 -23.90
C ARG A 30 -24.82 -4.81 -22.48
N ILE A 31 -24.95 -3.85 -21.58
CA ILE A 31 -25.47 -4.04 -20.23
C ILE A 31 -26.89 -3.48 -20.17
N HIS A 32 -27.85 -4.30 -19.77
CA HIS A 32 -29.25 -3.95 -19.66
C HIS A 32 -29.79 -4.21 -18.25
N ARG A 33 -30.90 -3.56 -17.92
CA ARG A 33 -31.74 -3.94 -16.77
C ARG A 33 -32.19 -5.41 -16.90
N PRO A 34 -32.39 -6.12 -15.78
CA PRO A 34 -32.90 -7.48 -15.80
C PRO A 34 -34.37 -7.46 -16.29
N VAL A 35 -34.59 -7.78 -17.57
CA VAL A 35 -35.91 -7.89 -18.20
C VAL A 35 -35.97 -9.15 -19.09
N VAL A 36 -37.18 -9.67 -19.31
CA VAL A 36 -37.39 -10.90 -20.10
C VAL A 36 -37.88 -10.54 -21.52
N GLY A 37 -37.27 -11.15 -22.54
CA GLY A 37 -37.78 -11.13 -23.93
C GLY A 37 -37.28 -9.98 -24.80
N TYR A 38 -38.13 -9.50 -25.72
CA TYR A 38 -37.76 -8.54 -26.78
C TYR A 38 -37.45 -7.10 -26.30
N ALA A 39 -37.65 -6.80 -25.01
CA ALA A 39 -37.36 -5.49 -24.41
C ALA A 39 -35.86 -5.13 -24.40
N LEU A 40 -34.98 -6.09 -24.72
CA LEU A 40 -33.53 -5.89 -24.81
C LEU A 40 -33.08 -5.19 -26.10
N GLU A 41 -33.95 -5.11 -27.11
CA GLU A 41 -33.70 -4.28 -28.29
C GLU A 41 -34.29 -2.86 -28.13
N GLU A 42 -35.06 -2.62 -27.07
CA GLU A 42 -35.58 -1.29 -26.74
C GLU A 42 -34.53 -0.46 -25.97
N PRO A 43 -34.25 0.79 -26.39
CA PRO A 43 -33.24 1.62 -25.73
C PRO A 43 -33.52 1.90 -24.24
N GLY A 44 -34.79 1.85 -23.80
CA GLY A 44 -35.16 2.14 -22.41
C GLY A 44 -34.62 1.16 -21.37
N THR A 45 -34.18 -0.04 -21.77
CA THR A 45 -33.59 -1.03 -20.87
C THR A 45 -32.07 -1.01 -20.87
N PHE A 46 -31.45 -0.33 -21.83
CA PHE A 46 -30.01 -0.22 -22.00
C PHE A 46 -29.41 0.70 -20.93
N LEU A 47 -28.34 0.24 -20.28
CA LEU A 47 -27.64 0.97 -19.21
C LEU A 47 -26.28 1.47 -19.64
N GLY A 48 -25.59 0.73 -20.53
CA GLY A 48 -24.27 1.07 -21.01
C GLY A 48 -23.51 -0.13 -21.57
N SER A 49 -22.20 0.00 -21.67
CA SER A 49 -21.32 -0.98 -22.30
C SER A 49 -20.55 -1.78 -21.26
N GLY A 50 -20.04 -2.94 -21.68
CA GLY A 50 -19.06 -3.72 -20.93
C GLY A 50 -18.21 -4.53 -21.88
N PHE A 51 -17.34 -5.37 -21.36
CA PHE A 51 -16.61 -6.35 -22.18
C PHE A 51 -16.23 -7.59 -21.39
N PHE A 52 -16.11 -8.71 -22.09
CA PHE A 52 -15.63 -9.96 -21.50
C PHE A 52 -14.14 -9.85 -21.18
N ILE A 53 -13.81 -9.85 -19.88
CA ILE A 53 -12.43 -9.88 -19.39
C ILE A 53 -11.92 -11.33 -19.26
N ALA A 54 -12.79 -12.27 -18.95
CA ALA A 54 -12.49 -13.69 -18.88
C ALA A 54 -13.77 -14.49 -19.17
N PRO A 55 -13.69 -15.81 -19.37
CA PRO A 55 -14.89 -16.64 -19.50
C PRO A 55 -15.82 -16.44 -18.30
N ASN A 56 -17.10 -16.13 -18.56
CA ASN A 56 -18.13 -15.82 -17.55
C ASN A 56 -17.90 -14.53 -16.73
N TRP A 57 -16.98 -13.66 -17.13
CA TRP A 57 -16.66 -12.42 -16.41
C TRP A 57 -16.74 -11.21 -17.34
N VAL A 58 -17.54 -10.22 -16.95
CA VAL A 58 -17.69 -8.95 -17.65
C VAL A 58 -17.21 -7.81 -16.76
N LEU A 59 -16.42 -6.90 -17.33
CA LEU A 59 -16.02 -5.65 -16.71
C LEU A 59 -16.81 -4.49 -17.32
N THR A 60 -17.24 -3.56 -16.47
CA THR A 60 -17.96 -2.33 -16.86
C THR A 60 -17.73 -1.24 -15.80
N CYS A 61 -18.37 -0.08 -15.96
CA CYS A 61 -18.40 0.96 -14.93
C CYS A 61 -19.40 0.61 -13.82
N ALA A 62 -19.11 1.03 -12.60
CA ALA A 62 -20.00 0.80 -11.46
C ALA A 62 -21.33 1.56 -11.60
N HIS A 63 -21.31 2.79 -12.11
CA HIS A 63 -22.54 3.52 -12.39
C HIS A 63 -23.44 2.86 -13.46
N VAL A 64 -22.86 2.09 -14.39
CA VAL A 64 -23.60 1.32 -15.41
C VAL A 64 -24.23 0.09 -14.75
N ALA A 65 -23.41 -0.73 -14.09
CA ALA A 65 -23.85 -1.95 -13.43
C ALA A 65 -24.90 -1.70 -12.32
N CYS A 66 -24.76 -0.59 -11.59
CA CYS A 66 -25.69 -0.19 -10.53
C CYS A 66 -26.86 0.68 -11.03
N GLY A 67 -26.99 0.92 -12.34
CA GLY A 67 -28.13 1.62 -12.93
C GLY A 67 -29.43 0.80 -12.96
N GLY A 68 -29.35 -0.50 -12.68
CA GLY A 68 -30.47 -1.43 -12.50
C GLY A 68 -30.85 -1.65 -11.02
N GLU A 69 -32.01 -2.28 -10.80
CA GLU A 69 -32.46 -2.68 -9.46
C GLU A 69 -31.81 -4.02 -9.05
N GLY A 70 -31.48 -4.17 -7.76
CA GLY A 70 -31.11 -5.47 -7.18
C GLY A 70 -29.69 -6.00 -7.45
N GLY A 71 -28.83 -5.27 -8.18
CA GLY A 71 -27.46 -5.74 -8.47
C GLY A 71 -27.39 -6.88 -9.50
N GLU A 72 -28.46 -7.03 -10.29
CA GLU A 72 -28.56 -7.99 -11.39
C GLU A 72 -28.64 -7.24 -12.72
N VAL A 73 -28.06 -7.82 -13.76
CA VAL A 73 -28.03 -7.24 -15.11
C VAL A 73 -28.25 -8.32 -16.18
N ALA A 74 -28.76 -7.91 -17.34
CA ALA A 74 -28.75 -8.74 -18.53
C ALA A 74 -27.57 -8.34 -19.43
N VAL A 75 -26.72 -9.31 -19.77
CA VAL A 75 -25.57 -9.11 -20.66
C VAL A 75 -25.95 -9.59 -22.05
N VAL A 76 -25.94 -8.68 -23.04
CA VAL A 76 -26.24 -9.00 -24.43
C VAL A 76 -24.96 -8.92 -25.26
N TYR A 77 -24.65 -9.99 -25.99
CA TYR A 77 -23.38 -10.16 -26.69
C TYR A 77 -23.58 -10.84 -28.07
N GLU A 78 -22.58 -10.74 -28.93
CA GLU A 78 -22.56 -11.47 -30.21
C GLU A 78 -21.49 -12.58 -30.15
N THR A 79 -21.87 -13.80 -30.53
CA THR A 79 -20.93 -14.95 -30.61
C THR A 79 -19.98 -14.83 -31.80
N ALA A 80 -20.39 -14.10 -32.83
CA ALA A 80 -19.58 -13.70 -33.97
C ALA A 80 -20.24 -12.53 -34.69
N PRO A 81 -19.47 -11.67 -35.40
CA PRO A 81 -20.04 -10.64 -36.24
C PRO A 81 -21.12 -11.20 -37.17
N GLY A 82 -22.35 -10.71 -37.04
CA GLY A 82 -23.48 -11.09 -37.90
C GLY A 82 -24.13 -12.45 -37.60
N ARG A 83 -23.80 -13.12 -36.48
CA ARG A 83 -24.47 -14.36 -36.05
C ARG A 83 -25.71 -14.16 -35.17
N GLY A 84 -26.09 -12.90 -34.92
CA GLY A 84 -27.21 -12.56 -34.05
C GLY A 84 -26.77 -12.42 -32.58
N THR A 85 -27.63 -11.77 -31.81
CA THR A 85 -27.39 -11.43 -30.40
C THR A 85 -27.83 -12.58 -29.49
N SER A 86 -27.04 -12.83 -28.46
CA SER A 86 -27.32 -13.78 -27.38
C SER A 86 -27.37 -13.02 -26.06
N THR A 87 -28.05 -13.57 -25.07
CA THR A 87 -28.22 -12.93 -23.75
C THR A 87 -27.89 -13.91 -22.65
N ALA A 88 -27.19 -13.42 -21.63
CA ALA A 88 -26.91 -14.17 -20.40
C ALA A 88 -27.21 -13.31 -19.17
N PRO A 89 -27.85 -13.88 -18.12
CA PRO A 89 -28.04 -13.19 -16.85
C PRO A 89 -26.73 -13.05 -16.07
N GLY A 90 -26.47 -11.87 -15.51
CA GLY A 90 -25.28 -11.55 -14.74
C GLY A 90 -25.58 -10.94 -13.37
N ARG A 91 -24.71 -11.23 -12.40
CA ARG A 91 -24.73 -10.67 -11.05
C ARG A 91 -23.53 -9.74 -10.86
N VAL A 92 -23.77 -8.53 -10.34
CA VAL A 92 -22.69 -7.63 -9.91
C VAL A 92 -22.09 -8.20 -8.63
N VAL A 93 -20.84 -8.68 -8.68
CA VAL A 93 -20.18 -9.31 -7.53
C VAL A 93 -19.17 -8.39 -6.83
N ALA A 94 -18.76 -7.30 -7.48
CA ALA A 94 -17.94 -6.27 -6.88
C ALA A 94 -18.11 -4.93 -7.59
N THR A 95 -17.98 -3.84 -6.82
CA THR A 95 -17.84 -2.47 -7.33
C THR A 95 -16.62 -1.81 -6.67
N LEU A 96 -16.03 -0.84 -7.36
CA LEU A 96 -14.93 -0.04 -6.84
C LEU A 96 -15.26 1.46 -6.98
N PRO A 97 -15.38 2.21 -5.87
CA PRO A 97 -15.45 1.71 -4.49
C PRO A 97 -16.66 0.80 -4.24
N ASP A 98 -16.65 0.06 -3.12
CA ASP A 98 -17.74 -0.85 -2.76
C ASP A 98 -19.05 -0.06 -2.55
N ARG A 99 -20.17 -0.68 -2.92
CA ARG A 99 -21.50 -0.13 -2.71
C ARG A 99 -21.83 -0.06 -1.22
N ALA A 100 -21.37 -1.03 -0.43
CA ALA A 100 -21.60 -1.08 1.02
C ALA A 100 -20.90 0.05 1.78
N ASP A 101 -19.76 0.53 1.26
CA ASP A 101 -19.01 1.65 1.83
C ASP A 101 -19.68 3.01 1.61
N ARG A 102 -20.84 3.05 0.94
CA ARG A 102 -21.61 4.28 0.71
C ARG A 102 -22.64 4.47 1.82
N ALA A 103 -22.57 5.61 2.50
CA ALA A 103 -23.70 6.12 3.28
C ALA A 103 -24.94 6.24 2.37
N GLU A 104 -26.06 5.64 2.79
CA GLU A 104 -27.32 5.71 2.04
C GLU A 104 -27.73 7.16 1.78
N GLY A 105 -27.88 7.55 0.50
CA GLY A 105 -28.60 8.76 0.09
C GLY A 105 -27.80 9.93 -0.49
N THR A 106 -26.47 9.88 -0.61
CA THR A 106 -25.67 11.12 -0.83
C THR A 106 -25.30 11.47 -2.29
N LEU A 107 -25.55 10.61 -3.29
CA LEU A 107 -25.15 10.91 -4.68
C LEU A 107 -26.26 10.64 -5.72
N PRO A 108 -26.51 11.58 -6.66
CA PRO A 108 -27.45 11.37 -7.75
C PRO A 108 -27.00 10.22 -8.67
N ALA A 109 -27.96 9.53 -9.27
CA ALA A 109 -27.73 8.48 -10.26
C ALA A 109 -26.79 8.99 -11.37
N GLY A 110 -25.72 8.24 -11.66
CA GLY A 110 -24.74 8.58 -12.71
C GLY A 110 -23.43 9.23 -12.23
N ASN A 111 -23.25 9.51 -10.93
CA ASN A 111 -22.01 10.08 -10.40
C ASN A 111 -21.31 9.13 -9.41
N TRP A 112 -20.73 8.03 -9.92
CA TRP A 112 -19.89 7.13 -9.12
C TRP A 112 -18.46 7.68 -9.05
N PRO A 113 -17.83 7.73 -7.86
CA PRO A 113 -16.46 8.22 -7.70
C PRO A 113 -15.45 7.29 -8.37
N ALA A 114 -14.24 7.79 -8.65
CA ALA A 114 -13.15 6.94 -9.11
C ALA A 114 -12.89 5.78 -8.11
N PRO A 115 -12.50 4.58 -8.58
CA PRO A 115 -12.21 4.20 -9.96
C PRO A 115 -13.44 3.88 -10.84
N ASP A 116 -14.65 3.79 -10.28
CA ASP A 116 -15.91 3.54 -11.01
C ASP A 116 -15.86 2.26 -11.87
N LEU A 117 -15.47 1.14 -11.25
CA LEU A 117 -15.41 -0.17 -11.90
C LEU A 117 -16.38 -1.15 -11.27
N ALA A 118 -16.93 -2.06 -12.06
CA ALA A 118 -17.74 -3.17 -11.56
C ALA A 118 -17.46 -4.48 -12.29
N LEU A 119 -17.38 -5.56 -11.52
CA LEU A 119 -17.28 -6.92 -12.04
C LEU A 119 -18.65 -7.59 -12.02
N VAL A 120 -19.05 -8.11 -13.17
CA VAL A 120 -20.27 -8.88 -13.37
C VAL A 120 -19.88 -10.32 -13.66
N GLN A 121 -20.38 -11.24 -12.84
CA GLN A 121 -20.25 -12.68 -13.07
C GLN A 121 -21.51 -13.19 -13.76
N LEU A 122 -21.37 -13.88 -14.88
CA LEU A 122 -22.50 -14.55 -15.52
C LEU A 122 -22.97 -15.72 -14.65
N THR A 123 -24.29 -15.83 -14.50
CA THR A 123 -24.92 -16.91 -13.72
C THR A 123 -25.17 -18.17 -14.54
N GLU A 124 -25.14 -18.04 -15.86
CA GLU A 124 -25.19 -19.14 -16.82
C GLU A 124 -23.88 -19.15 -17.64
N PRO A 125 -23.21 -20.30 -17.78
CA PRO A 125 -21.93 -20.37 -18.50
C PRO A 125 -22.12 -20.12 -20.00
N VAL A 126 -21.20 -19.35 -20.58
CA VAL A 126 -21.19 -19.03 -22.02
C VAL A 126 -19.91 -19.55 -22.65
N ASP A 127 -20.04 -20.49 -23.60
CA ASP A 127 -18.89 -21.19 -24.18
C ASP A 127 -18.33 -20.56 -25.48
N ASP A 128 -19.06 -19.64 -26.13
CA ASP A 128 -18.68 -19.03 -27.42
C ASP A 128 -18.71 -17.50 -27.37
N HIS A 129 -17.70 -16.90 -26.71
CA HIS A 129 -17.46 -15.46 -26.73
C HIS A 129 -15.97 -15.13 -26.82
N GLU A 130 -15.64 -13.94 -27.32
CA GLU A 130 -14.27 -13.44 -27.31
C GLU A 130 -13.99 -12.75 -25.96
N CYS A 131 -12.84 -13.00 -25.34
CA CYS A 131 -12.34 -12.18 -24.22
C CYS A 131 -11.25 -11.24 -24.72
N VAL A 132 -11.25 -10.02 -24.19
CA VAL A 132 -10.16 -9.08 -24.43
C VAL A 132 -8.86 -9.57 -23.80
N TYR A 133 -7.73 -9.15 -24.37
CA TYR A 133 -6.44 -9.30 -23.71
C TYR A 133 -6.16 -8.08 -22.83
N VAL A 134 -6.11 -8.29 -21.52
CA VAL A 134 -5.81 -7.27 -20.51
C VAL A 134 -4.31 -7.21 -20.25
N SER A 135 -3.75 -6.00 -20.24
CA SER A 135 -2.35 -5.79 -19.90
C SER A 135 -2.03 -6.25 -18.47
N GLU A 136 -0.93 -6.97 -18.28
CA GLU A 136 -0.36 -7.33 -16.98
C GLU A 136 0.60 -6.28 -16.43
N ARG A 137 0.97 -5.31 -17.27
CA ARG A 137 1.90 -4.24 -16.93
C ARG A 137 1.25 -3.31 -15.91
N PRO A 138 2.04 -2.71 -15.00
CA PRO A 138 1.53 -1.62 -14.19
C PRO A 138 1.10 -0.45 -15.08
N ALA A 139 0.44 0.55 -14.50
CA ALA A 139 0.15 1.80 -15.20
C ALA A 139 1.48 2.50 -15.57
N ALA A 140 2.07 2.06 -16.67
CA ALA A 140 3.14 2.78 -17.32
C ALA A 140 2.50 4.07 -17.78
N TYR A 141 2.86 5.17 -17.12
CA TYR A 141 2.59 6.56 -17.48
C TYR A 141 1.85 6.64 -18.81
N TYR A 142 0.54 6.89 -18.76
CA TYR A 142 -0.31 6.94 -19.94
C TYR A 142 0.29 7.94 -20.92
N GLY A 143 1.12 7.46 -21.85
CA GLY A 143 1.90 8.32 -22.70
C GLY A 143 0.98 9.21 -23.51
N GLU A 144 1.41 10.43 -23.79
CA GLU A 144 0.74 11.27 -24.78
C GLU A 144 0.60 10.47 -26.08
N GLY A 145 -0.62 10.08 -26.40
CA GLY A 145 -0.82 8.96 -27.32
C GLY A 145 -2.25 8.85 -27.80
N ARG A 146 -2.46 7.90 -28.72
CA ARG A 146 -3.78 7.55 -29.23
C ARG A 146 -4.20 6.19 -28.68
N VAL A 147 -5.41 6.14 -28.15
CA VAL A 147 -6.06 4.90 -27.73
C VAL A 147 -7.22 4.58 -28.66
N LEU A 148 -7.57 3.30 -28.76
CA LEU A 148 -8.81 2.84 -29.38
C LEU A 148 -9.84 2.63 -28.28
N TYR A 149 -11.12 2.89 -28.56
CA TYR A 149 -12.22 2.48 -27.70
C TYR A 149 -13.29 1.76 -28.52
N ALA A 150 -14.11 0.96 -27.84
CA ALA A 150 -15.36 0.42 -28.37
C ALA A 150 -16.46 0.50 -27.31
N GLY A 151 -17.70 0.60 -27.73
CA GLY A 151 -18.87 0.63 -26.86
C GLY A 151 -20.16 0.53 -27.67
N TRP A 152 -21.29 0.56 -26.99
CA TRP A 152 -22.61 0.63 -27.57
C TRP A 152 -23.24 1.98 -27.26
N THR A 153 -24.03 2.49 -28.18
CA THR A 153 -24.79 3.73 -28.01
C THR A 153 -26.17 3.57 -28.64
N GLU A 154 -27.13 4.34 -28.15
CA GLU A 154 -28.35 4.59 -28.89
C GLU A 154 -28.07 5.67 -29.96
N ASN A 155 -28.54 5.43 -31.18
CA ASN A 155 -28.57 6.40 -32.26
C ASN A 155 -29.92 6.28 -32.99
N GLU A 156 -30.68 7.37 -33.05
CA GLU A 156 -32.00 7.42 -33.70
C GLU A 156 -32.94 6.27 -33.27
N GLY A 157 -32.98 5.94 -31.98
CA GLY A 157 -33.85 4.88 -31.43
C GLY A 157 -33.35 3.45 -31.66
N ARG A 158 -32.12 3.28 -32.16
CA ARG A 158 -31.51 1.96 -32.38
C ARG A 158 -30.18 1.83 -31.64
N LEU A 159 -29.98 0.68 -31.02
CA LEU A 159 -28.71 0.33 -30.40
C LEU A 159 -27.70 -0.10 -31.47
N GLN A 160 -26.52 0.52 -31.45
CA GLN A 160 -25.44 0.23 -32.39
C GLN A 160 -24.08 0.27 -31.70
N VAL A 161 -23.15 -0.54 -32.20
CA VAL A 161 -21.75 -0.50 -31.75
C VAL A 161 -21.07 0.75 -32.32
N LEU A 162 -20.25 1.38 -31.50
CA LEU A 162 -19.42 2.53 -31.82
C LEU A 162 -17.97 2.22 -31.42
N ASP A 163 -17.04 2.32 -32.37
CA ASP A 163 -15.61 2.28 -32.12
C ASP A 163 -14.91 3.51 -32.69
N GLY A 164 -13.83 3.94 -32.06
CA GLY A 164 -13.12 5.14 -32.46
C GLY A 164 -11.75 5.27 -31.81
N THR A 165 -11.04 6.34 -32.16
CA THR A 165 -9.75 6.66 -31.53
C THR A 165 -9.85 7.93 -30.71
N LEU A 166 -9.28 7.92 -29.51
CA LEU A 166 -9.19 9.07 -28.62
C LEU A 166 -7.73 9.45 -28.44
N THR A 167 -7.46 10.74 -28.20
CA THR A 167 -6.15 11.22 -27.77
C THR A 167 -6.09 11.28 -26.25
N VAL A 168 -4.96 10.90 -25.67
CA VAL A 168 -4.68 11.06 -24.23
C VAL A 168 -4.17 12.48 -24.02
N GLN A 169 -4.89 13.28 -23.23
CA GLN A 169 -4.59 14.68 -22.90
C GLN A 169 -4.00 14.84 -21.49
N GLY A 170 -3.28 13.81 -21.01
CA GLY A 170 -2.70 13.75 -19.67
C GLY A 170 -3.55 12.94 -18.68
N THR A 171 -3.34 13.21 -17.39
CA THR A 171 -3.94 12.45 -16.28
C THR A 171 -4.67 13.36 -15.28
N ILE A 172 -5.64 12.80 -14.59
CA ILE A 172 -6.39 13.43 -13.47
C ILE A 172 -6.12 12.59 -12.23
N GLY A 173 -5.83 13.22 -11.09
CA GLY A 173 -5.49 12.54 -9.83
C GLY A 173 -4.03 12.74 -9.37
N GLY A 174 -3.12 13.15 -10.25
CA GLY A 174 -1.74 13.43 -9.84
C GLY A 174 -0.95 12.16 -9.49
N TRP A 175 -0.28 12.14 -8.33
CA TRP A 175 0.57 11.04 -7.85
C TRP A 175 -0.17 10.01 -6.97
N SER A 176 -1.49 10.12 -6.83
CA SER A 176 -2.31 9.23 -6.01
C SER A 176 -2.62 7.89 -6.70
N SER A 177 -3.27 6.96 -5.99
CA SER A 177 -3.65 5.67 -6.54
C SER A 177 -4.88 5.69 -7.46
N ASP A 178 -5.62 6.81 -7.56
CA ASP A 178 -6.86 6.93 -8.34
C ASP A 178 -6.68 7.68 -9.68
N VAL A 179 -5.46 7.67 -10.23
CA VAL A 179 -5.14 8.34 -11.50
C VAL A 179 -6.02 7.82 -12.64
N GLN A 180 -6.68 8.75 -13.34
CA GLN A 180 -7.44 8.47 -14.56
C GLN A 180 -6.77 9.14 -15.77
N MET A 181 -6.83 8.49 -16.92
CA MET A 181 -6.49 9.12 -18.20
C MET A 181 -7.54 10.15 -18.56
N ARG A 182 -7.11 11.36 -18.92
CA ARG A 182 -7.98 12.35 -19.57
C ARG A 182 -7.99 12.09 -21.07
N LEU A 183 -9.18 11.89 -21.64
CA LEU A 183 -9.37 11.64 -23.07
C LEU A 183 -9.84 12.93 -23.75
N GLY A 184 -9.35 13.17 -24.96
CA GLY A 184 -9.59 14.42 -25.69
C GLY A 184 -11.04 14.65 -26.13
N ASP A 185 -11.28 15.85 -26.68
CA ASP A 185 -12.60 16.48 -26.87
C ASP A 185 -13.50 15.85 -27.96
N ASN A 186 -13.41 14.54 -28.17
CA ASN A 186 -14.38 13.82 -28.99
C ASN A 186 -15.73 13.79 -28.27
N ASP A 187 -16.80 13.87 -29.03
CA ASP A 187 -18.15 13.63 -28.53
C ASP A 187 -18.31 12.15 -28.21
N LEU A 188 -18.44 11.82 -26.92
CA LEU A 188 -18.65 10.46 -26.43
C LEU A 188 -20.13 10.30 -26.10
N PRO A 189 -20.93 9.64 -26.95
CA PRO A 189 -22.37 9.58 -26.77
C PRO A 189 -22.76 8.70 -25.58
N TYR A 190 -23.98 8.89 -25.09
CA TYR A 190 -24.50 8.12 -23.97
C TYR A 190 -24.48 6.60 -24.25
N GLY A 191 -24.04 5.83 -23.26
CA GLY A 191 -24.00 4.36 -23.32
C GLY A 191 -22.62 3.75 -23.57
N VAL A 192 -21.66 4.50 -24.09
CA VAL A 192 -20.30 3.97 -24.33
C VAL A 192 -19.51 3.72 -23.04
N SER A 193 -19.94 4.30 -21.91
CA SER A 193 -19.36 4.06 -20.59
C SER A 193 -19.32 2.57 -20.26
N GLY A 194 -18.20 2.11 -19.72
CA GLY A 194 -17.90 0.72 -19.42
C GLY A 194 -17.24 -0.04 -20.59
N GLY A 195 -17.13 0.56 -21.77
CA GLY A 195 -16.41 -0.01 -22.90
C GLY A 195 -14.89 -0.08 -22.70
N PRO A 196 -14.16 -0.98 -23.39
CA PRO A 196 -12.71 -1.12 -23.24
C PRO A 196 -11.94 0.04 -23.90
N VAL A 197 -10.83 0.43 -23.27
CA VAL A 197 -9.81 1.33 -23.83
C VAL A 197 -8.54 0.55 -24.11
N ILE A 198 -8.05 0.64 -25.34
CA ILE A 198 -7.04 -0.25 -25.91
C ILE A 198 -5.84 0.56 -26.39
N ASP A 199 -4.64 0.08 -26.05
CA ASP A 199 -3.40 0.51 -26.69
C ASP A 199 -3.34 -0.09 -28.11
N PRO A 200 -3.46 0.72 -29.19
CA PRO A 200 -3.49 0.21 -30.56
C PRO A 200 -2.12 -0.22 -31.09
N VAL A 201 -1.05 0.09 -30.36
CA VAL A 201 0.33 -0.28 -30.67
C VAL A 201 0.58 -1.69 -30.11
N ARG A 202 0.24 -1.92 -28.85
CA ARG A 202 0.41 -3.23 -28.19
C ARG A 202 -0.74 -4.21 -28.43
N GLY A 203 -1.93 -3.71 -28.74
CA GLY A 203 -3.14 -4.52 -28.80
C GLY A 203 -3.51 -5.05 -27.41
N GLU A 204 -3.53 -4.20 -26.39
CA GLU A 204 -3.82 -4.57 -25.00
C GLU A 204 -4.90 -3.64 -24.46
N VAL A 205 -5.85 -4.16 -23.70
CA VAL A 205 -6.77 -3.34 -22.91
C VAL A 205 -6.01 -2.78 -21.71
N ILE A 206 -6.04 -1.45 -21.60
CA ILE A 206 -5.33 -0.67 -20.58
C ILE A 206 -6.27 0.10 -19.66
N GLY A 207 -7.56 0.16 -19.98
CA GLY A 207 -8.54 0.84 -19.12
C GLY A 207 -9.98 0.66 -19.55
N VAL A 208 -10.87 1.30 -18.79
CA VAL A 208 -12.32 1.28 -18.97
C VAL A 208 -12.81 2.71 -19.20
N LEU A 209 -13.56 2.91 -20.29
CA LEU A 209 -14.05 4.21 -20.72
C LEU A 209 -15.14 4.73 -19.79
N LYS A 210 -15.01 5.98 -19.37
CA LYS A 210 -16.04 6.75 -18.67
C LYS A 210 -16.38 8.00 -19.46
N ALA A 211 -17.57 8.01 -20.06
CA ALA A 211 -18.11 9.20 -20.70
C ALA A 211 -18.57 10.21 -19.64
N ARG A 212 -18.60 11.50 -20.00
CA ARG A 212 -19.09 12.54 -19.10
C ARG A 212 -20.61 12.50 -19.02
N SER A 213 -21.14 12.65 -17.80
CA SER A 213 -22.59 12.68 -17.56
C SER A 213 -23.28 13.96 -18.06
N ASP A 214 -22.52 15.04 -18.25
CA ASP A 214 -23.02 16.36 -18.64
C ASP A 214 -23.02 16.62 -20.16
N HIS A 215 -22.82 15.58 -20.98
CA HIS A 215 -22.79 15.65 -22.45
C HIS A 215 -21.75 16.66 -23.00
N ARG A 216 -20.76 17.07 -22.19
CA ARG A 216 -19.63 17.85 -22.68
C ARG A 216 -18.65 16.93 -23.42
N PRO A 217 -17.91 17.46 -24.41
CA PRO A 217 -16.88 16.70 -25.10
C PRO A 217 -15.84 16.11 -24.15
N GLY A 218 -15.31 14.94 -24.52
CA GLY A 218 -14.28 14.21 -23.79
C GLY A 218 -14.81 13.22 -22.76
N GLY A 219 -13.87 12.57 -22.08
CA GLY A 219 -14.14 11.54 -21.09
C GLY A 219 -12.90 11.21 -20.28
N THR A 220 -13.03 10.28 -19.34
CA THR A 220 -11.88 9.70 -18.65
C THR A 220 -11.78 8.22 -18.93
N SER A 221 -10.61 7.63 -18.70
CA SER A 221 -10.46 6.19 -18.67
C SER A 221 -9.78 5.79 -17.36
N THR A 222 -10.41 4.86 -16.66
CA THR A 222 -9.83 4.27 -15.45
C THR A 222 -8.92 3.13 -15.86
N GLY A 223 -7.69 3.12 -15.33
CA GLY A 223 -6.72 2.06 -15.59
C GLY A 223 -7.18 0.69 -15.12
N ILE A 224 -6.80 -0.34 -15.89
CA ILE A 224 -7.20 -1.72 -15.58
C ILE A 224 -6.48 -2.28 -14.34
N GLU A 225 -5.32 -1.71 -14.00
CA GLU A 225 -4.56 -2.01 -12.78
C GLU A 225 -5.33 -1.69 -11.51
N GLN A 226 -6.34 -0.81 -11.57
CA GLN A 226 -7.22 -0.50 -10.44
C GLN A 226 -7.98 -1.73 -9.94
N LEU A 227 -8.16 -2.78 -10.75
CA LEU A 227 -8.73 -4.04 -10.29
C LEU A 227 -7.91 -4.70 -9.17
N ARG A 228 -6.61 -4.37 -9.03
CA ARG A 228 -5.79 -4.82 -7.90
C ARG A 228 -6.35 -4.34 -6.56
N THR A 229 -7.12 -3.26 -6.53
CA THR A 229 -7.76 -2.73 -5.32
C THR A 229 -9.02 -3.48 -4.87
N LEU A 230 -9.49 -4.47 -5.63
CA LEU A 230 -10.60 -5.35 -5.22
C LEU A 230 -10.36 -5.89 -3.81
N ARG A 231 -11.42 -5.97 -3.00
CA ARG A 231 -11.34 -6.40 -1.61
C ARG A 231 -10.59 -7.73 -1.50
N VAL A 232 -9.54 -7.74 -0.68
CA VAL A 232 -8.83 -8.97 -0.32
C VAL A 232 -9.67 -9.67 0.75
N PRO A 233 -9.93 -10.98 0.63
CA PRO A 233 -10.60 -11.72 1.70
C PRO A 233 -9.82 -11.61 3.01
N PRO A 234 -10.47 -11.27 4.14
CA PRO A 234 -9.78 -11.12 5.43
C PRO A 234 -9.35 -12.47 6.03
N GLU A 235 -10.02 -13.55 5.65
CA GLU A 235 -9.70 -14.91 6.09
C GLU A 235 -8.71 -15.59 5.15
N ALA A 236 -8.07 -16.66 5.65
CA ALA A 236 -7.19 -17.48 4.83
C ALA A 236 -7.93 -18.00 3.59
N VAL A 237 -7.45 -17.62 2.41
CA VAL A 237 -8.03 -17.98 1.11
C VAL A 237 -7.96 -19.51 0.92
N PRO A 238 -9.07 -20.27 0.99
CA PRO A 238 -9.02 -21.73 0.89
C PRO A 238 -8.96 -22.23 -0.55
N ALA A 239 -9.35 -21.39 -1.51
CA ALA A 239 -9.42 -21.72 -2.93
C ALA A 239 -9.40 -20.46 -3.81
N GLU A 240 -9.04 -20.63 -5.08
CA GLU A 240 -8.89 -19.54 -6.07
C GLU A 240 -10.14 -18.64 -6.18
N HIS A 241 -11.33 -19.23 -6.22
CA HIS A 241 -12.60 -18.51 -6.36
C HIS A 241 -12.98 -17.66 -5.15
N SER A 242 -12.22 -17.75 -4.05
CA SER A 242 -12.46 -16.94 -2.85
C SER A 242 -11.88 -15.53 -2.99
N ASP A 243 -10.95 -15.31 -3.92
CA ASP A 243 -10.42 -14.00 -4.27
C ASP A 243 -10.81 -13.65 -5.72
N LEU A 244 -11.69 -12.66 -5.88
CA LEU A 244 -12.22 -12.24 -7.18
C LEU A 244 -11.12 -11.83 -8.16
N TYR A 245 -10.06 -11.18 -7.68
CA TYR A 245 -8.95 -10.76 -8.53
C TYR A 245 -8.24 -11.99 -9.14
N GLN A 246 -7.94 -12.97 -8.29
CA GLN A 246 -7.25 -14.21 -8.72
C GLN A 246 -8.16 -15.02 -9.65
N ALA A 247 -9.44 -15.17 -9.31
CA ALA A 247 -10.41 -15.91 -10.12
C ALA A 247 -10.53 -15.36 -11.55
N VAL A 248 -10.66 -14.03 -11.70
CA VAL A 248 -10.77 -13.36 -13.00
C VAL A 248 -9.48 -13.51 -13.80
N PHE A 249 -8.34 -13.19 -13.20
CA PHE A 249 -7.10 -13.13 -13.96
C PHE A 249 -6.49 -14.51 -14.24
N HIS A 250 -6.70 -15.51 -13.37
CA HIS A 250 -6.36 -16.89 -13.71
C HIS A 250 -7.23 -17.40 -14.86
N ALA A 251 -8.54 -17.10 -14.85
CA ALA A 251 -9.43 -17.47 -15.96
C ALA A 251 -9.04 -16.77 -17.27
N HIS A 252 -8.69 -15.48 -17.23
CA HIS A 252 -8.19 -14.72 -18.38
C HIS A 252 -6.92 -15.37 -18.97
N ASP A 253 -5.91 -15.64 -18.14
CA ASP A 253 -4.62 -16.14 -18.61
C ASP A 253 -4.73 -17.58 -19.15
N ARG A 254 -5.56 -18.41 -18.53
CA ARG A 254 -5.91 -19.75 -19.03
C ARG A 254 -6.65 -19.67 -20.37
N TYR A 255 -7.64 -18.78 -20.51
CA TYR A 255 -8.40 -18.59 -21.75
C TYR A 255 -7.49 -18.28 -22.94
N HIS A 256 -6.61 -17.27 -22.82
CA HIS A 256 -5.76 -16.87 -23.95
C HIS A 256 -4.77 -17.96 -24.35
N ARG A 257 -4.19 -18.66 -23.37
CA ARG A 257 -3.32 -19.82 -23.62
C ARG A 257 -4.05 -20.96 -24.34
N ASP A 258 -5.24 -21.30 -23.86
CA ASP A 258 -6.01 -22.44 -24.35
C ASP A 258 -6.61 -22.15 -25.73
N ARG A 259 -7.08 -20.91 -25.95
CA ARG A 259 -7.58 -20.43 -27.25
C ARG A 259 -6.49 -20.47 -28.33
N GLN A 260 -5.26 -20.09 -28.01
CA GLN A 260 -4.14 -20.17 -28.96
C GLN A 260 -3.80 -21.61 -29.35
N ARG A 261 -3.99 -22.57 -28.44
CA ARG A 261 -3.70 -23.99 -28.67
C ARG A 261 -4.85 -24.75 -29.33
N HIS A 262 -6.05 -24.19 -29.34
CA HIS A 262 -7.24 -24.92 -29.74
C HIS A 262 -7.18 -25.32 -31.23
N PRO A 263 -7.19 -26.63 -31.59
CA PRO A 263 -7.02 -27.08 -32.97
C PRO A 263 -8.12 -26.60 -33.93
N ALA A 264 -9.32 -26.33 -33.40
CA ALA A 264 -10.44 -25.81 -34.17
C ALA A 264 -10.52 -24.26 -34.17
N SER A 265 -9.48 -23.56 -33.67
CA SER A 265 -9.40 -22.11 -33.76
C SER A 265 -9.23 -21.70 -35.23
N ARG A 266 -10.36 -21.59 -35.93
CA ARG A 266 -10.43 -21.12 -37.34
C ARG A 266 -10.43 -19.60 -37.42
N ARG A 267 -10.57 -18.91 -36.28
CA ARG A 267 -10.57 -17.45 -36.17
C ARG A 267 -9.18 -17.01 -35.70
N GLN A 268 -8.75 -15.85 -36.20
CA GLN A 268 -7.52 -15.21 -35.76
C GLN A 268 -7.62 -14.89 -34.26
N THR A 269 -6.60 -15.23 -33.48
CA THR A 269 -6.58 -14.96 -32.03
C THR A 269 -6.01 -13.58 -31.71
N TRP A 270 -6.17 -13.15 -30.46
CA TRP A 270 -5.55 -11.93 -29.95
C TRP A 270 -4.01 -11.97 -30.08
N THR A 271 -3.42 -13.11 -29.72
CA THR A 271 -1.98 -13.39 -29.84
C THR A 271 -1.49 -13.27 -31.28
N ASP A 272 -2.25 -13.79 -32.25
CA ASP A 272 -1.91 -13.70 -33.68
C ASP A 272 -1.93 -12.25 -34.17
N VAL A 273 -2.86 -11.43 -33.68
CA VAL A 273 -2.95 -9.99 -33.98
C VAL A 273 -1.77 -9.24 -33.36
N GLN A 274 -1.48 -9.45 -32.07
CA GLN A 274 -0.34 -8.83 -31.37
C GLN A 274 0.99 -9.12 -32.07
N GLY A 275 1.20 -10.36 -32.56
CA GLY A 275 2.38 -10.73 -33.33
C GLY A 275 2.58 -9.92 -34.62
N ARG A 276 1.52 -9.31 -35.17
CA ARG A 276 1.53 -8.51 -36.40
C ARG A 276 1.52 -6.99 -36.16
N LEU A 277 1.12 -6.51 -34.98
CA LEU A 277 1.05 -5.07 -34.66
C LEU A 277 2.43 -4.40 -34.57
N GLY A 278 3.51 -5.17 -34.53
CA GLY A 278 4.89 -4.68 -34.70
C GLY A 278 5.48 -3.97 -33.48
N ALA A 279 4.66 -3.62 -32.48
CA ALA A 279 5.14 -3.18 -31.18
C ALA A 279 5.79 -4.33 -30.42
N ARG A 280 7.05 -4.15 -30.03
CA ARG A 280 7.79 -5.11 -29.21
C ARG A 280 8.40 -4.43 -27.98
N PRO A 281 7.59 -3.94 -27.03
CA PRO A 281 8.14 -3.47 -25.77
C PRO A 281 8.63 -4.67 -24.96
N GLY A 282 9.95 -4.73 -24.68
CA GLY A 282 10.63 -5.81 -23.96
C GLY A 282 10.83 -7.07 -24.80
N ARG A 283 11.83 -7.06 -25.72
CA ARG A 283 12.11 -8.07 -26.78
C ARG A 283 12.33 -9.54 -26.33
N THR A 284 12.05 -9.85 -25.07
CA THR A 284 12.33 -11.10 -24.37
C THR A 284 11.45 -12.26 -24.79
N LEU A 285 10.12 -12.05 -24.83
CA LEU A 285 9.13 -13.06 -25.15
C LEU A 285 8.28 -12.59 -26.33
N SER A 286 8.06 -13.48 -27.29
CA SER A 286 7.01 -13.30 -28.28
C SER A 286 5.62 -13.30 -27.61
N PRO A 287 4.57 -12.74 -28.25
CA PRO A 287 3.21 -12.82 -27.73
C PRO A 287 2.78 -14.26 -27.39
N ASP A 288 3.16 -15.24 -28.20
CA ASP A 288 2.90 -16.66 -27.91
C ASP A 288 3.65 -17.12 -26.65
N GLU A 289 4.96 -16.90 -26.55
CA GLU A 289 5.74 -17.28 -25.36
C GLU A 289 5.18 -16.63 -24.08
N ARG A 290 4.73 -15.38 -24.17
CA ARG A 290 4.12 -14.62 -23.07
C ARG A 290 2.81 -15.25 -22.60
N ILE A 291 1.84 -15.53 -23.49
CA ILE A 291 0.59 -16.19 -23.06
C ILE A 291 0.83 -17.62 -22.57
N GLN A 292 1.85 -18.29 -23.09
CA GLN A 292 2.24 -19.63 -22.65
C GLN A 292 2.78 -19.60 -21.22
N LEU A 293 3.54 -18.57 -20.84
CA LEU A 293 4.01 -18.36 -19.48
C LEU A 293 2.87 -17.95 -18.55
N LEU A 294 2.12 -16.90 -18.89
CA LEU A 294 0.99 -16.39 -18.09
C LEU A 294 -0.02 -17.49 -17.77
N GLY A 295 -0.47 -18.23 -18.81
CA GLY A 295 -1.41 -19.30 -18.59
C GLY A 295 -0.84 -20.44 -17.74
N ARG A 296 0.48 -20.69 -17.70
CA ARG A 296 1.09 -21.68 -16.79
C ARG A 296 1.22 -21.15 -15.36
N LEU A 297 1.50 -19.86 -15.19
CA LEU A 297 1.47 -19.22 -13.87
C LEU A 297 0.06 -19.28 -13.27
N ALA A 298 -0.98 -19.11 -14.08
CA ALA A 298 -2.37 -19.24 -13.70
C ALA A 298 -2.85 -20.67 -13.35
N GLU A 299 -2.02 -21.71 -13.58
CA GLU A 299 -2.28 -23.07 -13.07
C GLU A 299 -1.73 -23.28 -11.65
N LEU A 300 -0.89 -22.37 -11.18
CA LEU A 300 -0.41 -22.39 -9.81
C LEU A 300 -1.43 -21.65 -8.92
N PRO A 301 -1.64 -22.10 -7.67
CA PRO A 301 -2.28 -21.23 -6.68
C PRO A 301 -1.55 -19.88 -6.58
N PRO A 302 -2.25 -18.80 -6.21
CA PRO A 302 -1.69 -17.45 -6.19
C PRO A 302 -0.55 -17.30 -5.15
N PRO A 303 0.19 -16.18 -5.16
CA PRO A 303 1.13 -15.84 -4.09
C PRO A 303 0.46 -15.86 -2.70
N GLU A 304 1.21 -16.22 -1.65
CA GLU A 304 0.71 -16.24 -0.26
C GLU A 304 0.29 -14.84 0.23
N SER A 305 1.02 -13.80 -0.19
CA SER A 305 0.69 -12.39 0.08
C SER A 305 1.34 -11.47 -0.97
N THR A 306 0.88 -10.21 -1.03
CA THR A 306 1.55 -9.15 -1.81
C THR A 306 2.99 -8.96 -1.34
N ARG A 307 3.27 -8.91 -0.03
CA ARG A 307 4.65 -8.85 0.49
C ARG A 307 5.52 -9.99 -0.02
N GLY A 308 5.02 -11.22 -0.01
CA GLY A 308 5.78 -12.38 -0.51
C GLY A 308 6.08 -12.30 -2.00
N LEU A 309 5.21 -11.66 -2.80
CA LEU A 309 5.48 -11.36 -4.21
C LEU A 309 6.53 -10.25 -4.36
N LEU A 310 6.47 -9.19 -3.55
CA LEU A 310 7.48 -8.13 -3.53
C LEU A 310 8.85 -8.68 -3.12
N ASP A 311 8.93 -9.54 -2.10
CA ASP A 311 10.18 -10.23 -1.72
C ASP A 311 10.79 -11.03 -2.88
N ILE A 312 9.95 -11.65 -3.72
CA ILE A 312 10.41 -12.35 -4.92
C ILE A 312 11.01 -11.38 -5.92
N LEU A 313 10.40 -10.21 -6.13
CA LEU A 313 10.88 -9.18 -7.04
C LEU A 313 12.17 -8.53 -6.52
N ASP A 314 12.19 -8.11 -5.26
CA ASP A 314 13.34 -7.49 -4.56
C ASP A 314 14.58 -8.40 -4.56
N SER A 315 14.37 -9.72 -4.64
CA SER A 315 15.44 -10.70 -4.63
C SER A 315 15.93 -11.11 -6.03
N LEU A 316 15.37 -10.55 -7.10
CA LEU A 316 15.87 -10.75 -8.47
C LEU A 316 17.18 -9.98 -8.69
N PRO A 317 18.16 -10.59 -9.38
CA PRO A 317 19.45 -9.95 -9.64
C PRO A 317 19.26 -8.72 -10.53
N ASP A 318 19.95 -7.61 -10.23
CA ASP A 318 19.96 -6.38 -11.04
C ASP A 318 18.56 -5.79 -11.35
N PHE A 319 17.54 -6.15 -10.55
CA PHE A 319 16.19 -5.63 -10.66
C PHE A 319 15.98 -4.52 -9.64
N GLN A 320 15.87 -3.29 -10.12
CA GLN A 320 15.55 -2.11 -9.29
C GLN A 320 14.42 -1.35 -9.96
N THR A 321 13.23 -1.37 -9.35
CA THR A 321 12.08 -0.60 -9.82
C THR A 321 11.29 -0.06 -8.65
N LEU A 322 10.64 1.08 -8.85
CA LEU A 322 9.58 1.51 -7.95
C LEU A 322 8.46 0.47 -7.99
N THR A 323 7.90 0.17 -6.82
CA THR A 323 6.75 -0.74 -6.74
C THR A 323 5.54 -0.03 -7.37
N PRO A 324 4.86 -0.65 -8.35
CA PRO A 324 3.73 0.00 -9.00
C PRO A 324 2.56 0.14 -8.04
N LEU A 325 1.81 1.24 -8.19
CA LEU A 325 0.55 1.48 -7.49
C LEU A 325 -0.63 1.29 -8.47
N PRO A 326 -1.70 0.57 -8.07
CA PRO A 326 -1.81 -0.25 -6.85
C PRO A 326 -0.90 -1.49 -6.88
N ALA A 327 -0.55 -1.99 -5.69
CA ALA A 327 0.40 -3.08 -5.48
C ALA A 327 0.06 -4.35 -6.29
N PRO A 328 1.08 -5.09 -6.77
CA PRO A 328 0.87 -6.33 -7.49
C PRO A 328 0.18 -7.39 -6.60
N ARG A 329 -0.66 -8.23 -7.20
CA ARG A 329 -1.45 -9.24 -6.47
C ARG A 329 -1.31 -10.67 -6.99
N GLY A 330 -1.15 -10.83 -8.29
CA GLY A 330 -1.03 -12.14 -8.95
C GLY A 330 0.33 -12.36 -9.58
N TRP A 331 0.62 -13.61 -9.94
CA TRP A 331 1.85 -13.95 -10.67
C TRP A 331 2.01 -13.17 -11.98
N ARG A 332 0.89 -12.79 -12.63
CA ARG A 332 0.88 -11.93 -13.82
C ARG A 332 1.46 -10.55 -13.54
N ASP A 333 1.19 -9.97 -12.37
CA ASP A 333 1.61 -8.61 -12.03
C ASP A 333 3.11 -8.56 -11.79
N GLY A 334 3.66 -9.58 -11.13
CA GLY A 334 5.10 -9.73 -10.98
C GLY A 334 5.81 -9.86 -12.32
N LEU A 335 5.23 -10.60 -13.28
CA LEU A 335 5.77 -10.65 -14.65
C LEU A 335 5.66 -9.29 -15.36
N GLY A 336 4.53 -8.59 -15.19
CA GLY A 336 4.30 -7.26 -15.74
C GLY A 336 5.29 -6.21 -15.25
N ALA A 337 5.69 -6.27 -13.98
CA ALA A 337 6.72 -5.41 -13.39
C ALA A 337 8.09 -5.59 -14.07
N LEU A 338 8.40 -6.79 -14.59
CA LEU A 338 9.67 -7.05 -15.30
C LEU A 338 9.72 -6.36 -16.67
N TYR A 339 8.58 -6.14 -17.33
CA TYR A 339 8.56 -5.59 -18.69
C TYR A 339 8.75 -4.08 -18.76
N GLU A 340 8.49 -3.36 -17.68
CA GLU A 340 8.65 -1.90 -17.64
C GLU A 340 10.10 -1.48 -17.34
N SER A 341 10.92 -2.39 -16.79
CA SER A 341 12.26 -2.06 -16.28
C SER A 341 13.40 -2.81 -16.94
N ALA A 342 13.15 -3.92 -17.62
CA ALA A 342 14.24 -4.71 -18.18
C ALA A 342 14.88 -3.99 -19.39
N SER A 343 16.17 -3.69 -19.28
CA SER A 343 17.02 -3.39 -20.43
C SER A 343 17.01 -4.58 -21.41
N ASP A 344 17.14 -4.32 -22.73
CA ASP A 344 17.07 -5.37 -23.76
C ASP A 344 18.07 -6.53 -23.50
N ASP A 345 19.20 -6.27 -22.82
CA ASP A 345 20.15 -7.27 -22.36
C ASP A 345 19.77 -7.77 -20.95
N GLY A 346 19.60 -9.10 -20.79
CA GLY A 346 19.34 -9.75 -19.49
C GLY A 346 17.86 -9.99 -19.13
N ALA A 347 16.93 -9.37 -19.84
CA ALA A 347 15.49 -9.46 -19.58
C ALA A 347 14.92 -10.90 -19.59
N LEU A 348 15.48 -11.80 -20.40
CA LEU A 348 15.07 -13.22 -20.39
C LEU A 348 15.52 -13.95 -19.13
N GLU A 349 16.72 -13.65 -18.64
CA GLU A 349 17.24 -14.25 -17.42
C GLU A 349 16.34 -13.87 -16.24
N LEU A 350 15.98 -12.58 -16.12
CA LEU A 350 15.02 -12.10 -15.11
C LEU A 350 13.69 -12.83 -15.15
N VAL A 351 13.08 -13.00 -16.33
CA VAL A 351 11.80 -13.70 -16.49
C VAL A 351 11.91 -15.17 -16.05
N LEU A 352 13.01 -15.85 -16.40
CA LEU A 352 13.22 -17.25 -16.05
C LEU A 352 13.50 -17.42 -14.56
N ASP A 353 14.29 -16.53 -13.96
CA ASP A 353 14.55 -16.51 -12.52
C ASP A 353 13.27 -16.19 -11.71
N TYR A 354 12.44 -15.28 -12.19
CA TYR A 354 11.11 -15.02 -11.62
C TYR A 354 10.21 -16.25 -11.70
N ALA A 355 10.06 -16.86 -12.88
CA ALA A 355 9.25 -18.06 -13.07
C ALA A 355 9.72 -19.22 -12.17
N MET A 356 11.05 -19.36 -12.01
CA MET A 356 11.62 -20.28 -11.05
C MET A 356 11.16 -19.93 -9.63
N ARG A 357 11.32 -18.69 -9.15
CA ARG A 357 10.92 -18.29 -7.79
C ARG A 357 9.41 -18.52 -7.55
N ALA A 358 8.54 -18.11 -8.45
CA ALA A 358 7.10 -18.34 -8.40
C ALA A 358 6.72 -19.84 -8.27
N MET A 359 7.45 -20.72 -8.98
CA MET A 359 7.25 -22.17 -8.90
C MET A 359 7.52 -22.74 -7.50
N SER A 360 8.34 -22.08 -6.67
CA SER A 360 8.76 -22.58 -5.35
C SER A 360 8.26 -21.73 -4.18
N ALA A 361 7.57 -20.64 -4.49
CA ALA A 361 7.03 -19.70 -3.52
C ALA A 361 6.00 -20.38 -2.61
N PRO A 362 5.89 -19.93 -1.34
CA PRO A 362 4.73 -20.22 -0.51
C PRO A 362 3.43 -19.80 -1.20
N ARG A 363 2.37 -20.55 -0.93
CA ARG A 363 1.03 -20.35 -1.51
C ARG A 363 -0.01 -20.52 -0.40
N PRO A 364 -1.15 -19.82 -0.46
CA PRO A 364 -2.16 -19.89 0.59
C PRO A 364 -2.79 -21.29 0.68
N PHE A 365 -2.82 -22.01 -0.44
CA PHE A 365 -3.28 -23.39 -0.55
C PHE A 365 -2.51 -24.15 -1.64
N VAL A 366 -2.62 -25.48 -1.63
CA VAL A 366 -2.07 -26.37 -2.66
C VAL A 366 -3.19 -27.28 -3.15
N VAL A 367 -3.34 -27.40 -4.47
CA VAL A 367 -4.33 -28.28 -5.09
C VAL A 367 -3.65 -29.53 -5.68
N PRO A 368 -4.37 -30.66 -5.88
CA PRO A 368 -3.76 -31.88 -6.41
C PRO A 368 -3.04 -31.72 -7.76
N SER A 369 -3.46 -30.77 -8.61
CA SER A 369 -2.83 -30.47 -9.89
C SER A 369 -1.55 -29.61 -9.80
N THR A 370 -1.24 -29.06 -8.62
CA THR A 370 -0.09 -28.16 -8.45
C THR A 370 1.26 -28.78 -8.87
N PRO A 371 1.59 -30.05 -8.53
CA PRO A 371 2.83 -30.68 -9.01
C PRO A 371 2.94 -30.76 -10.53
N ASP A 372 1.83 -31.00 -11.23
CA ASP A 372 1.78 -31.05 -12.69
C ASP A 372 1.93 -29.66 -13.30
N ALA A 373 1.29 -28.64 -12.70
CA ALA A 373 1.45 -27.24 -13.09
C ALA A 373 2.92 -26.78 -12.97
N GLU A 374 3.59 -27.10 -11.87
CA GLU A 374 5.01 -26.80 -11.69
C GLU A 374 5.91 -27.54 -12.67
N LYS A 375 5.61 -28.80 -12.97
CA LYS A 375 6.32 -29.56 -14.00
C LYS A 375 6.14 -28.92 -15.37
N ALA A 376 4.92 -28.50 -15.72
CA ALA A 376 4.62 -27.83 -16.98
C ALA A 376 5.32 -26.47 -17.10
N LEU A 377 5.42 -25.72 -16.00
CA LEU A 377 6.20 -24.47 -15.92
C LEU A 377 7.69 -24.73 -16.09
N TRP A 378 8.25 -25.74 -15.40
CA TRP A 378 9.66 -26.12 -15.57
C TRP A 378 10.00 -26.50 -17.02
N VAL A 379 9.16 -27.29 -17.68
CA VAL A 379 9.37 -27.68 -19.09
C VAL A 379 9.45 -26.44 -19.98
N TRP A 380 8.58 -25.45 -19.75
CA TRP A 380 8.60 -24.20 -20.50
C TRP A 380 9.86 -23.37 -20.20
N VAL A 381 10.23 -23.21 -18.91
CA VAL A 381 11.46 -22.50 -18.49
C VAL A 381 12.67 -23.12 -19.17
N TRP A 382 12.77 -24.44 -19.16
CA TRP A 382 13.88 -25.17 -19.77
C TRP A 382 13.94 -24.99 -21.29
N GLN A 383 12.80 -24.97 -21.97
CA GLN A 383 12.71 -24.70 -23.42
C GLN A 383 13.14 -23.27 -23.75
N ALA A 384 12.65 -22.28 -23.02
CA ALA A 384 13.00 -20.87 -23.23
C ALA A 384 14.49 -20.60 -22.95
N ALA A 385 15.06 -21.28 -21.95
CA ALA A 385 16.47 -21.19 -21.59
C ALA A 385 17.43 -21.76 -22.65
N GLN A 386 16.95 -22.51 -23.65
CA GLN A 386 17.80 -23.01 -24.75
C GLN A 386 18.43 -21.90 -25.59
N ARG A 387 17.88 -20.68 -25.50
CA ARG A 387 18.40 -19.47 -26.15
C ARG A 387 19.57 -18.85 -25.37
N LEU A 388 19.85 -19.32 -24.15
CA LEU A 388 20.84 -18.76 -23.23
C LEU A 388 22.10 -19.62 -23.12
N SER A 389 23.10 -19.07 -22.43
CA SER A 389 24.40 -19.74 -22.26
C SER A 389 24.29 -21.10 -21.54
N VAL A 390 25.23 -22.00 -21.83
CA VAL A 390 25.36 -23.29 -21.12
C VAL A 390 25.48 -23.07 -19.61
N ARG A 391 26.23 -22.05 -19.18
CA ARG A 391 26.42 -21.71 -17.76
C ARG A 391 25.09 -21.38 -17.09
N TYR A 392 24.27 -20.55 -17.71
CA TYR A 392 22.96 -20.18 -17.17
C TYR A 392 22.03 -21.40 -17.05
N ARG A 393 21.99 -22.24 -18.11
CA ARG A 393 21.21 -23.49 -18.09
C ARG A 393 21.64 -24.46 -16.99
N SER A 394 22.95 -24.63 -16.77
CA SER A 394 23.46 -25.45 -15.66
C SER A 394 23.01 -24.89 -14.30
N GLY A 395 23.09 -23.57 -14.11
CA GLY A 395 22.59 -22.90 -12.91
C GLY A 395 21.11 -23.15 -12.65
N LEU A 396 20.25 -23.03 -13.67
CA LEU A 396 18.82 -23.34 -13.55
C LEU A 396 18.56 -24.80 -13.17
N ALA A 397 19.30 -25.75 -13.76
CA ALA A 397 19.17 -27.17 -13.44
C ALA A 397 19.59 -27.47 -11.99
N GLU A 398 20.69 -26.88 -11.53
CA GLU A 398 21.16 -26.99 -10.14
C GLU A 398 20.13 -26.43 -9.15
N GLN A 399 19.59 -25.24 -9.42
CA GLN A 399 18.51 -24.64 -8.62
C GLN A 399 17.29 -25.57 -8.56
N ARG A 400 16.87 -26.17 -9.69
CA ARG A 400 15.75 -27.11 -9.74
C ARG A 400 16.01 -28.35 -8.87
N ILE A 401 17.20 -28.93 -8.95
CA ILE A 401 17.59 -30.10 -8.15
C ILE A 401 17.57 -29.76 -6.65
N GLU A 402 18.18 -28.65 -6.26
CA GLU A 402 18.25 -28.22 -4.87
C GLU A 402 16.84 -28.02 -4.27
N ARG A 403 15.91 -27.44 -5.04
CA ARG A 403 14.53 -27.26 -4.60
C ARG A 403 13.76 -28.57 -4.42
N LEU A 404 13.93 -29.51 -5.35
CA LEU A 404 13.35 -30.85 -5.21
C LEU A 404 13.90 -31.57 -3.96
N ARG A 405 15.20 -31.39 -3.64
CA ARG A 405 15.81 -31.93 -2.41
C ARG A 405 15.24 -31.29 -1.15
N ARG A 406 15.06 -29.96 -1.12
CA ARG A 406 14.46 -29.25 0.02
C ARG A 406 13.04 -29.71 0.33
N ARG A 407 12.23 -29.99 -0.70
CA ARG A 407 10.87 -30.55 -0.53
C ARG A 407 10.88 -31.96 0.07
N GLY A 408 11.87 -32.79 -0.26
CA GLY A 408 12.01 -34.13 0.30
C GLY A 408 12.43 -34.16 1.79
N ARG A 409 12.91 -33.04 2.34
CA ARG A 409 13.27 -32.87 3.75
C ARG A 409 12.21 -32.00 4.43
N SER A 410 11.08 -32.59 4.86
CA SER A 410 9.96 -31.85 5.50
C SER A 410 10.41 -30.79 6.53
N GLY A 411 10.41 -29.51 6.14
CA GLY A 411 9.21 -28.66 6.17
C GLY A 411 8.79 -27.96 7.47
N ALA A 412 9.29 -28.34 8.65
CA ALA A 412 8.89 -27.70 9.92
C ALA A 412 9.99 -26.80 10.52
N HIS A 413 11.25 -27.21 10.44
CA HIS A 413 12.37 -26.48 11.05
C HIS A 413 12.91 -25.31 10.22
N ALA A 414 12.70 -25.29 8.89
CA ALA A 414 13.14 -24.18 8.04
C ALA A 414 12.22 -22.95 8.18
N ARG A 415 10.90 -23.18 8.34
CA ARG A 415 9.90 -22.11 8.61
C ARG A 415 10.12 -21.46 9.97
N ALA A 416 10.48 -22.25 11.00
CA ALA A 416 10.75 -21.72 12.34
C ALA A 416 12.08 -20.93 12.47
N ARG A 417 13.09 -21.22 11.60
CA ARG A 417 14.43 -20.60 11.70
C ARG A 417 14.60 -19.28 10.95
N ALA A 418 13.74 -18.97 9.97
CA ALA A 418 13.75 -17.69 9.26
C ALA A 418 12.93 -16.59 9.96
N VAL A 419 12.15 -16.95 10.99
CA VAL A 419 11.23 -16.07 11.74
C VAL A 419 11.95 -15.20 12.78
N GLY A 420 13.25 -15.42 12.99
CA GLY A 420 14.07 -14.59 13.87
C GLY A 420 14.61 -13.36 13.15
N SER A 421 14.12 -12.17 13.53
CA SER A 421 14.91 -10.93 13.48
C SER A 421 15.37 -10.44 12.09
N ALA A 422 14.56 -10.60 11.04
CA ALA A 422 14.63 -9.64 9.93
C ALA A 422 13.66 -8.51 10.29
N ALA A 423 14.18 -7.29 10.47
CA ALA A 423 13.34 -6.12 10.64
C ALA A 423 12.41 -6.00 9.42
N ARG A 424 11.15 -5.63 9.66
CA ARG A 424 10.05 -5.74 8.68
C ARG A 424 9.63 -4.36 8.18
N PRO A 425 9.11 -4.26 6.95
CA PRO A 425 8.48 -3.02 6.54
C PRO A 425 7.26 -2.74 7.43
N SER A 426 6.98 -1.46 7.64
CA SER A 426 5.87 -0.98 8.46
C SER A 426 5.09 0.09 7.71
N ALA A 427 3.80 0.23 8.04
CA ALA A 427 3.02 1.35 7.53
C ALA A 427 3.29 2.57 8.42
N LEU A 428 3.57 3.71 7.81
CA LEU A 428 3.78 4.98 8.50
C LEU A 428 2.68 5.96 8.08
N LEU A 429 1.91 6.43 9.06
CA LEU A 429 0.99 7.56 8.91
C LEU A 429 1.66 8.79 9.53
N GLU A 430 1.81 9.85 8.75
CA GLU A 430 2.26 11.15 9.24
C GLU A 430 1.09 12.14 9.19
N VAL A 431 0.86 12.85 10.29
CA VAL A 431 -0.15 13.91 10.38
C VAL A 431 0.55 15.20 10.73
N VAL A 432 0.23 16.28 10.00
CA VAL A 432 0.78 17.62 10.21
C VAL A 432 -0.38 18.58 10.47
N LEU A 433 -0.33 19.28 11.61
CA LEU A 433 -1.30 20.32 11.92
C LEU A 433 -0.98 21.62 11.19
N ARG A 434 -2.02 22.33 10.77
CA ARG A 434 -1.90 23.66 10.18
C ARG A 434 -2.13 24.70 11.26
N GLY A 435 -1.13 25.52 11.55
CA GLY A 435 -1.19 26.51 12.65
C GLY A 435 -2.36 27.51 12.55
N TRP A 436 -2.91 27.72 11.35
CA TRP A 436 -4.03 28.64 11.09
C TRP A 436 -5.40 27.95 10.87
N GLU A 437 -5.44 26.62 10.79
CA GLU A 437 -6.66 25.80 10.61
C GLU A 437 -6.57 24.56 11.52
N PRO A 438 -6.78 24.71 12.85
CA PRO A 438 -6.50 23.63 13.82
C PRO A 438 -7.46 22.44 13.72
N ASP A 439 -8.60 22.60 13.06
CA ASP A 439 -9.57 21.53 12.78
C ASP A 439 -9.19 20.69 11.55
N ARG A 440 -8.14 21.09 10.83
CA ARG A 440 -7.67 20.44 9.61
C ARG A 440 -6.20 20.05 9.68
N CYS A 441 -5.89 18.94 9.04
CA CYS A 441 -4.53 18.44 8.95
C CYS A 441 -4.16 18.08 7.51
N ASP A 442 -2.87 18.21 7.24
CA ASP A 442 -2.22 17.58 6.10
C ASP A 442 -1.70 16.23 6.56
N TRP A 443 -1.72 15.21 5.70
CA TRP A 443 -1.30 13.87 6.10
C TRP A 443 -0.70 13.09 4.93
N SER A 444 0.18 12.15 5.26
CA SER A 444 0.77 11.24 4.29
C SER A 444 0.82 9.80 4.81
N VAL A 445 0.72 8.84 3.89
CA VAL A 445 0.87 7.42 4.18
C VAL A 445 2.07 6.89 3.41
N CYS A 446 2.99 6.25 4.12
CA CYS A 446 4.24 5.71 3.60
C CYS A 446 4.41 4.23 3.97
N VAL A 447 5.21 3.52 3.18
CA VAL A 447 5.77 2.21 3.56
C VAL A 447 7.21 2.45 4.00
N ALA A 448 7.47 2.25 5.28
CA ALA A 448 8.79 2.42 5.87
C ALA A 448 9.54 1.08 5.86
N ALA A 449 10.65 1.04 5.15
CA ALA A 449 11.58 -0.08 5.16
C ALA A 449 12.26 -0.19 6.54
N PRO A 450 12.74 -1.38 6.90
CA PRO A 450 13.48 -1.62 8.14
C PRO A 450 14.67 -0.69 8.40
N GLY A 451 15.30 -0.21 7.33
CA GLY A 451 16.46 0.69 7.38
C GLY A 451 16.10 2.18 7.50
N GLY A 452 14.82 2.51 7.68
CA GLY A 452 14.34 3.88 7.87
C GLY A 452 13.99 4.64 6.60
N GLU A 453 14.36 4.14 5.42
CA GLU A 453 13.88 4.67 4.14
C GLU A 453 12.36 4.45 4.03
N ALA A 454 11.59 5.49 3.71
CA ALA A 454 10.16 5.39 3.53
C ALA A 454 9.73 5.85 2.15
N VAL A 455 8.88 5.04 1.51
CA VAL A 455 8.29 5.37 0.21
C VAL A 455 6.88 5.90 0.45
N ARG A 456 6.64 7.15 0.06
CA ARG A 456 5.32 7.78 0.16
C ARG A 456 4.36 7.19 -0.88
N LEU A 457 3.21 6.72 -0.41
CA LEU A 457 2.16 6.14 -1.25
C LEU A 457 1.04 7.12 -1.56
N HIS A 458 0.72 7.98 -0.60
CA HIS A 458 -0.36 8.94 -0.71
C HIS A 458 -0.11 10.15 0.20
N GLU A 459 -0.60 11.31 -0.22
CA GLU A 459 -0.68 12.52 0.58
C GLU A 459 -1.96 13.27 0.26
N ALA A 460 -2.51 13.93 1.27
CA ALA A 460 -3.63 14.84 1.09
C ALA A 460 -3.54 15.98 2.09
N GLU A 461 -4.11 17.12 1.70
CA GLU A 461 -4.06 18.36 2.46
C GLU A 461 -5.46 18.74 2.97
N ARG A 462 -5.50 19.53 4.04
CA ARG A 462 -6.69 20.23 4.57
C ARG A 462 -7.87 19.31 4.90
N THR A 463 -7.61 18.07 5.30
CA THR A 463 -8.64 17.10 5.71
C THR A 463 -9.14 17.44 7.11
N PRO A 464 -10.47 17.48 7.37
CA PRO A 464 -10.97 17.63 8.74
C PRO A 464 -10.49 16.49 9.63
N LEU A 465 -9.92 16.80 10.80
CA LEU A 465 -9.33 15.79 11.68
C LEU A 465 -10.34 14.70 12.10
N ALA A 466 -11.61 15.08 12.26
CA ALA A 466 -12.69 14.16 12.61
C ALA A 466 -13.07 13.17 11.49
N GLU A 467 -12.79 13.52 10.22
CA GLU A 467 -13.11 12.70 9.04
C GLU A 467 -11.90 11.89 8.55
N LEU A 468 -10.72 12.11 9.16
CA LEU A 468 -9.46 11.49 8.77
C LEU A 468 -9.52 9.96 8.64
N PRO A 469 -10.16 9.18 9.55
CA PRO A 469 -10.24 7.72 9.41
C PRO A 469 -10.89 7.25 8.10
N VAL A 470 -11.90 7.98 7.61
CA VAL A 470 -12.62 7.64 6.36
C VAL A 470 -11.70 7.85 5.16
N HIS A 471 -10.94 8.93 5.14
CA HIS A 471 -9.99 9.24 4.07
C HIS A 471 -8.76 8.31 4.06
N LEU A 472 -8.38 7.79 5.23
CA LEU A 472 -7.23 6.89 5.40
C LEU A 472 -7.49 5.45 4.96
N ALA A 473 -8.76 5.01 4.88
CA ALA A 473 -9.10 3.61 4.66
C ALA A 473 -8.43 3.00 3.41
N GLY A 474 -8.50 3.69 2.28
CA GLY A 474 -7.87 3.26 1.02
C GLY A 474 -6.33 3.26 1.09
N PRO A 475 -5.69 4.39 1.40
CA PRO A 475 -4.22 4.49 1.47
C PRO A 475 -3.58 3.58 2.52
N LEU A 476 -4.16 3.46 3.72
CA LEU A 476 -3.67 2.50 4.73
C LEU A 476 -3.90 1.07 4.28
N GLY A 477 -5.05 0.76 3.68
CA GLY A 477 -5.30 -0.57 3.11
C GLY A 477 -4.27 -0.96 2.04
N GLU A 478 -3.83 -0.01 1.21
CA GLU A 478 -2.71 -0.22 0.30
C GLU A 478 -1.40 -0.43 1.07
N ALA A 479 -1.00 0.46 1.98
CA ALA A 479 0.22 0.31 2.78
C ALA A 479 0.30 -1.04 3.50
N PHE A 480 -0.81 -1.50 4.06
CA PHE A 480 -0.93 -2.81 4.70
C PHE A 480 -0.70 -3.96 3.72
N ARG A 481 -1.14 -3.88 2.45
CA ARG A 481 -0.82 -4.90 1.44
C ARG A 481 0.69 -5.01 1.18
N HIS A 482 1.43 -3.90 1.23
CA HIS A 482 2.88 -3.91 1.04
C HIS A 482 3.63 -4.56 2.22
N CYS A 483 3.06 -4.52 3.42
CA CYS A 483 3.75 -4.89 4.66
C CYS A 483 3.25 -6.19 5.29
N ASP A 484 1.95 -6.50 5.20
CA ASP A 484 1.32 -7.60 5.94
C ASP A 484 1.82 -8.96 5.43
N GLU A 485 2.11 -9.83 6.39
CA GLU A 485 2.40 -11.24 6.16
C GLU A 485 1.21 -12.11 6.60
N PRO A 486 1.05 -13.32 6.04
CA PRO A 486 0.00 -14.25 6.46
C PRO A 486 0.02 -14.51 7.96
N GLY A 487 -1.07 -14.15 8.65
CA GLY A 487 -1.23 -14.31 10.10
C GLY A 487 -0.37 -13.38 10.95
N ARG A 488 0.30 -12.38 10.35
CA ARG A 488 1.17 -11.43 11.05
C ARG A 488 0.98 -10.02 10.46
N PRO A 489 0.02 -9.24 10.96
CA PRO A 489 -0.23 -7.89 10.48
C PRO A 489 0.97 -6.98 10.80
N ALA A 490 1.26 -6.05 9.90
CA ALA A 490 2.38 -5.12 10.06
C ALA A 490 2.08 -4.03 11.08
N LEU A 491 3.17 -3.58 11.73
CA LEU A 491 3.17 -2.41 12.60
C LEU A 491 2.68 -1.17 11.85
N LEU A 492 1.72 -0.47 12.45
CA LEU A 492 1.36 0.90 12.07
C LEU A 492 2.07 1.88 12.99
N GLN A 493 3.01 2.65 12.43
CA GLN A 493 3.62 3.79 13.08
C GLN A 493 2.80 5.04 12.78
N VAL A 494 2.46 5.82 13.79
CA VAL A 494 1.69 7.06 13.62
C VAL A 494 2.49 8.23 14.16
N ALA A 495 3.08 9.00 13.26
CA ALA A 495 3.81 10.21 13.56
C ALA A 495 2.82 11.38 13.73
N LEU A 496 2.75 11.90 14.95
CA LEU A 496 1.84 12.96 15.35
C LEU A 496 2.66 14.13 15.91
N PRO A 497 2.25 15.38 15.69
CA PRO A 497 2.79 16.51 16.44
C PRO A 497 2.46 16.34 17.92
N HIS A 498 3.27 16.92 18.80
CA HIS A 498 3.10 16.78 20.26
C HIS A 498 1.68 17.08 20.75
N ALA A 499 1.02 18.09 20.17
CA ALA A 499 -0.35 18.47 20.49
C ALA A 499 -1.41 17.38 20.19
N LEU A 500 -1.07 16.38 19.36
CA LEU A 500 -1.95 15.27 18.98
C LEU A 500 -1.49 13.92 19.54
N LEU A 501 -0.43 13.83 20.36
CA LEU A 501 0.05 12.54 20.90
C LEU A 501 -1.05 11.74 21.65
N GLY A 502 -2.05 12.43 22.21
CA GLY A 502 -3.19 11.81 22.88
C GLY A 502 -4.21 11.14 21.94
N LEU A 503 -4.16 11.39 20.63
CA LEU A 503 -5.14 10.94 19.64
C LEU A 503 -5.33 9.41 19.67
N GLU A 504 -6.58 8.96 19.67
CA GLU A 504 -6.93 7.55 19.86
C GLU A 504 -6.91 6.72 18.58
N VAL A 505 -5.76 6.73 17.90
CA VAL A 505 -5.61 6.10 16.58
C VAL A 505 -5.87 4.59 16.63
N ASP A 506 -5.52 3.94 17.73
CA ASP A 506 -5.80 2.53 17.99
C ASP A 506 -7.31 2.20 18.07
N ASN A 507 -8.16 3.19 18.34
CA ASN A 507 -9.63 3.06 18.35
C ASN A 507 -10.29 3.33 17.00
N TRP A 508 -9.54 3.82 16.00
CA TRP A 508 -10.09 4.11 14.67
C TRP A 508 -10.55 2.87 13.94
N ARG A 509 -11.62 3.02 13.15
CA ARG A 509 -12.15 1.99 12.26
C ARG A 509 -12.09 2.52 10.84
N LEU A 510 -11.44 1.77 9.96
CA LEU A 510 -11.32 2.16 8.55
C LEU A 510 -12.59 1.84 7.76
N SER A 511 -13.34 0.81 8.18
CA SER A 511 -14.69 0.51 7.70
C SER A 511 -15.65 0.30 8.88
N PRO A 512 -16.96 0.57 8.71
CA PRO A 512 -17.95 0.42 9.78
C PRO A 512 -17.99 -0.98 10.41
N ASP A 513 -17.79 -2.01 9.59
CA ASP A 513 -17.83 -3.42 9.99
C ASP A 513 -16.51 -3.95 10.55
N GLU A 514 -15.42 -3.17 10.45
CA GLU A 514 -14.10 -3.60 10.91
C GLU A 514 -13.87 -3.33 12.39
N ALA A 515 -13.00 -4.14 13.00
CA ALA A 515 -12.52 -3.89 14.35
C ALA A 515 -11.59 -2.66 14.38
N PRO A 516 -11.42 -2.02 15.55
CA PRO A 516 -10.46 -0.94 15.71
C PRO A 516 -9.03 -1.35 15.32
N LEU A 517 -8.26 -0.41 14.77
CA LEU A 517 -6.90 -0.66 14.29
C LEU A 517 -6.01 -1.35 15.34
N GLY A 518 -6.04 -0.93 16.60
CA GLY A 518 -5.22 -1.50 17.66
C GLY A 518 -5.55 -2.96 18.02
N ALA A 519 -6.77 -3.41 17.70
CA ALA A 519 -7.17 -4.80 17.82
C ALA A 519 -6.86 -5.63 16.57
N LEU A 520 -6.61 -4.99 15.42
CA LEU A 520 -6.26 -5.66 14.18
C LEU A 520 -4.76 -5.78 13.96
N ARG A 521 -3.96 -4.86 14.53
CA ARG A 521 -2.51 -4.81 14.34
C ARG A 521 -1.80 -4.04 15.47
N PRO A 522 -0.47 -4.20 15.60
CA PRO A 522 0.34 -3.30 16.42
C PRO A 522 0.23 -1.85 15.93
N VAL A 523 -0.06 -0.93 16.86
CA VAL A 523 -0.17 0.51 16.60
C VAL A 523 0.67 1.24 17.64
N VAL A 524 1.59 2.07 17.16
CA VAL A 524 2.47 2.91 17.99
C VAL A 524 2.39 4.37 17.58
N VAL A 525 2.57 5.26 18.55
CA VAL A 525 2.66 6.70 18.34
C VAL A 525 4.13 7.12 18.30
N ARG A 526 4.44 8.10 17.46
CA ARG A 526 5.74 8.76 17.33
C ARG A 526 5.55 10.28 17.43
N CYS A 527 6.53 10.98 18.00
CA CYS A 527 6.50 12.43 18.11
C CYS A 527 7.18 13.05 16.88
N ALA A 528 6.39 13.66 15.99
CA ALA A 528 6.88 14.15 14.71
C ALA A 528 7.75 15.40 14.80
N ASP A 529 7.50 16.22 15.82
CA ASP A 529 8.14 17.52 16.05
C ASP A 529 9.01 17.53 17.31
N ARG A 530 9.51 16.36 17.73
CA ARG A 530 10.33 16.17 18.94
C ARG A 530 11.58 17.06 18.99
N ASP A 531 12.13 17.40 17.82
CA ASP A 531 13.34 18.23 17.66
C ASP A 531 13.00 19.74 17.60
N ARG A 532 11.70 20.08 17.59
CA ARG A 532 11.19 21.46 17.55
C ARG A 532 10.44 21.84 18.83
N LEU A 533 10.47 20.99 19.85
CA LEU A 533 9.83 21.26 21.12
C LEU A 533 10.59 22.38 21.86
N PRO A 534 9.91 23.44 22.32
CA PRO A 534 10.56 24.50 23.09
C PRO A 534 10.95 23.99 24.49
N ASP A 535 12.21 24.11 24.87
CA ASP A 535 12.72 23.74 26.20
C ASP A 535 12.21 24.72 27.29
N GLU A 536 11.97 25.98 26.93
CA GLU A 536 11.67 27.07 27.86
C GLU A 536 10.25 27.06 28.46
N ALA A 537 9.35 26.16 28.04
CA ALA A 537 7.95 26.20 28.46
C ALA A 537 7.68 25.67 29.87
N PHE A 538 8.63 24.95 30.51
CA PHE A 538 8.36 24.21 31.76
C PHE A 538 9.39 24.39 32.87
N GLY A 539 10.14 25.50 32.86
CA GLY A 539 10.97 25.88 34.00
C GLY A 539 10.11 26.25 35.23
N PRO A 540 10.57 25.98 36.46
CA PRO A 540 9.84 26.38 37.65
C PRO A 540 9.84 27.90 37.74
N TYR A 541 8.69 28.56 37.52
CA TYR A 541 8.58 29.98 37.81
C TYR A 541 8.90 30.25 39.29
N ASP A 542 9.83 31.18 39.50
CA ASP A 542 10.29 31.69 40.78
C ASP A 542 9.16 31.93 41.78
N LEU A 543 9.12 31.12 42.85
CA LEU A 543 8.49 31.52 44.10
C LEU A 543 9.52 32.26 44.94
N ASP A 544 9.71 33.55 44.66
CA ASP A 544 10.34 34.47 45.60
C ASP A 544 9.23 35.18 46.41
N PRO A 545 9.01 34.87 47.71
CA PRO A 545 7.89 35.44 48.48
C PRO A 545 8.13 36.88 48.96
N PHE A 546 9.20 37.55 48.54
CA PHE A 546 9.57 38.86 49.08
C PHE A 546 9.88 39.87 47.98
N GLY A 547 8.90 40.72 47.69
CA GLY A 547 9.06 41.91 46.87
C GLY A 547 10.01 42.97 47.48
N PRO A 548 10.34 44.02 46.70
CA PRO A 548 11.60 44.73 46.79
C PRO A 548 11.62 45.78 47.92
N GLY A 549 12.71 45.83 48.69
CA GLY A 549 12.92 46.79 49.76
C GLY A 549 14.38 47.21 49.91
N ALA A 550 14.73 48.34 49.29
CA ALA A 550 15.73 49.35 49.68
C ALA A 550 17.02 48.92 50.43
N ALA A 551 18.20 49.19 49.85
CA ALA A 551 19.10 50.30 50.28
C ALA A 551 20.56 50.17 49.77
N ARG A 552 20.97 51.21 49.04
CA ARG A 552 22.28 51.93 48.96
C ARG A 552 23.57 51.35 49.58
N GLY A 553 24.64 51.53 48.78
CA GLY A 553 26.03 51.89 49.18
C GLY A 553 26.99 50.70 49.07
N GLY A 554 28.17 50.74 48.43
CA GLY A 554 29.01 51.80 47.89
C GLY A 554 30.47 51.32 48.02
N GLY A 555 31.33 51.60 47.03
CA GLY A 555 32.79 51.63 47.22
C GLY A 555 33.61 50.47 46.63
N GLU A 556 34.19 50.72 45.46
CA GLU A 556 35.57 50.30 45.10
C GLU A 556 36.59 50.87 46.13
N PRO A 557 37.79 50.27 46.31
CA PRO A 557 38.91 50.61 45.41
C PRO A 557 39.95 49.50 45.12
N ASP A 558 40.51 49.60 43.91
CA ASP A 558 41.92 49.53 43.48
C ASP A 558 42.99 48.80 44.31
N GLY A 559 43.90 48.12 43.59
CA GLY A 559 45.19 47.69 44.13
C GLY A 559 46.13 46.98 43.15
N SER A 560 46.87 47.78 42.38
CA SER A 560 47.94 47.47 41.42
C SER A 560 49.20 46.74 41.97
N GLY A 561 49.92 46.06 41.06
CA GLY A 561 51.39 45.83 41.11
C GLY A 561 51.77 44.44 40.57
N GLY A 562 52.67 44.21 39.61
CA GLY A 562 53.70 45.03 38.96
C GLY A 562 55.03 44.24 38.93
N ALA A 563 55.57 44.00 37.72
CA ALA A 563 56.96 43.64 37.37
C ALA A 563 57.52 42.26 37.85
N ALA A 564 58.49 41.59 37.23
CA ALA A 564 59.19 41.64 35.93
C ALA A 564 60.16 40.42 35.87
N ASP A 565 60.71 40.18 34.68
CA ASP A 565 62.00 39.54 34.35
C ASP A 565 62.14 38.00 34.21
N GLY A 566 62.73 37.59 33.07
CA GLY A 566 63.57 36.39 32.97
C GLY A 566 63.56 35.64 31.63
N CYS A 567 64.37 36.08 30.65
CA CYS A 567 64.71 35.34 29.43
C CYS A 567 65.36 33.96 29.67
N GLY A 568 65.13 32.97 28.77
CA GLY A 568 66.10 31.89 28.55
C GLY A 568 65.64 30.59 27.86
N ALA A 569 65.83 30.52 26.54
CA ALA A 569 66.31 29.36 25.74
C ALA A 569 65.54 28.00 25.69
N GLN A 570 65.06 27.72 24.46
CA GLN A 570 65.16 26.49 23.66
C GLN A 570 65.36 25.12 24.35
N GLY A 571 64.45 24.18 24.04
CA GLY A 571 64.85 22.82 23.65
C GLY A 571 63.97 21.68 24.13
N THR A 572 63.55 20.88 23.15
CA THR A 572 63.25 19.43 23.20
C THR A 572 61.83 18.94 23.47
N GLN A 573 61.46 18.01 22.59
CA GLN A 573 60.25 17.23 22.48
C GLN A 573 60.12 16.21 23.61
N GLY A 574 58.87 15.88 23.98
CA GLY A 574 58.50 14.53 24.39
C GLY A 574 57.76 14.42 25.72
N ALA A 575 56.62 13.72 25.65
CA ALA A 575 55.87 13.06 26.72
C ALA A 575 54.78 13.87 27.46
N ALA A 576 53.54 13.50 27.11
CA ALA A 576 52.50 12.98 28.00
C ALA A 576 52.17 13.71 29.32
N ASP A 577 50.86 14.02 29.40
CA ASP A 577 49.96 13.82 30.54
C ASP A 577 49.46 15.07 31.29
N ALA A 578 48.19 14.98 31.71
CA ALA A 578 47.30 15.96 32.35
C ALA A 578 46.73 17.04 31.39
N GLY A 579 45.50 16.94 30.88
CA GLY A 579 44.28 16.54 31.58
C GLY A 579 43.65 17.78 32.22
N ASP A 580 43.18 18.72 31.38
CA ASP A 580 42.31 19.81 31.83
C ASP A 580 41.00 19.20 32.35
N PRO A 581 40.51 19.62 33.53
CA PRO A 581 39.31 19.06 34.10
C PRO A 581 38.10 19.51 33.27
N GLU A 582 37.33 18.51 32.87
CA GLU A 582 35.96 18.54 32.38
C GLU A 582 35.28 19.91 32.49
N GLY A 583 35.18 20.59 31.34
CA GLY A 583 34.12 21.56 31.15
C GLY A 583 32.80 20.80 31.29
N PHE A 584 32.04 21.11 32.33
CA PHE A 584 30.64 20.76 32.39
C PHE A 584 29.98 21.33 31.14
N GLY A 585 29.64 20.44 30.20
CA GLY A 585 28.81 20.79 29.05
C GLY A 585 27.52 21.43 29.56
N ASP A 586 27.04 22.43 28.81
CA ASP A 586 25.74 23.01 29.07
C ASP A 586 24.69 21.88 28.94
N PRO A 587 23.91 21.54 29.99
CA PRO A 587 22.90 20.50 29.92
C PRO A 587 21.78 20.79 28.88
N ASP A 588 21.84 21.96 28.25
CA ASP A 588 20.95 22.45 27.20
C ASP A 588 21.56 22.33 25.78
N ASP A 589 22.64 21.58 25.58
CA ASP A 589 23.15 21.25 24.23
C ASP A 589 22.19 20.24 23.55
N PRO A 590 21.54 20.58 22.41
CA PRO A 590 20.67 19.66 21.69
C PRO A 590 21.38 18.36 21.28
N ASP A 591 22.71 18.38 21.11
CA ASP A 591 23.50 17.17 20.83
C ASP A 591 23.53 16.20 22.03
N ASP A 592 23.45 16.71 23.26
CA ASP A 592 23.44 15.90 24.50
C ASP A 592 22.09 15.21 24.73
N LEU A 593 20.96 15.89 24.47
CA LEU A 593 19.62 15.27 24.57
C LEU A 593 19.42 14.15 23.57
N ASP A 594 19.89 14.34 22.36
CA ASP A 594 19.84 13.34 21.32
C ASP A 594 20.77 12.15 21.61
N ALA A 595 21.94 12.41 22.21
CA ALA A 595 22.80 11.35 22.72
C ALA A 595 22.13 10.55 23.86
N GLU A 596 21.44 11.24 24.78
CA GLU A 596 20.69 10.61 25.88
C GLU A 596 19.55 9.73 25.35
N ARG A 597 18.72 10.24 24.42
CA ARG A 597 17.66 9.47 23.74
C ARG A 597 18.20 8.20 23.10
N ARG A 598 19.30 8.30 22.35
CA ARG A 598 19.97 7.14 21.74
C ARG A 598 20.52 6.18 22.78
N ALA A 599 21.02 6.67 23.92
CA ALA A 599 21.52 5.83 25.01
C ALA A 599 20.38 5.03 25.69
N ARG A 600 19.27 5.69 26.02
CA ARG A 600 18.05 5.06 26.57
C ARG A 600 17.49 4.01 25.60
N TRP A 601 17.36 4.36 24.32
CA TRP A 601 16.90 3.44 23.28
C TRP A 601 17.75 2.17 23.19
N ARG A 602 19.08 2.33 23.07
CA ARG A 602 20.01 1.18 23.01
C ARG A 602 19.92 0.31 24.26
N TRP A 603 19.79 0.91 25.45
CA TRP A 603 19.66 0.15 26.69
C TRP A 603 18.40 -0.72 26.69
N LEU A 604 17.24 -0.12 26.37
CA LEU A 604 15.93 -0.81 26.35
C LEU A 604 15.84 -1.91 25.29
N HIS A 605 16.64 -1.82 24.23
CA HIS A 605 16.71 -2.83 23.18
C HIS A 605 17.70 -3.96 23.50
N ALA A 606 18.61 -3.75 24.46
CA ALA A 606 19.58 -4.73 24.91
C ALA A 606 19.19 -5.44 26.23
N HIS A 607 18.33 -4.84 27.04
CA HIS A 607 17.97 -5.32 28.38
C HIS A 607 16.46 -5.17 28.67
N PRO A 608 15.91 -5.95 29.61
CA PRO A 608 14.52 -5.78 30.06
C PRO A 608 14.28 -4.40 30.67
N GLY A 609 13.26 -3.69 30.17
CA GLY A 609 12.84 -2.41 30.72
C GLY A 609 12.19 -2.53 32.10
N ARG A 610 12.20 -1.44 32.88
CA ARG A 610 11.48 -1.31 34.14
C ARG A 610 10.37 -0.30 33.99
N ALA A 611 9.12 -0.76 34.02
CA ALA A 611 7.95 0.11 34.03
C ALA A 611 7.91 0.94 35.33
N GLU A 612 7.73 2.25 35.21
CA GLU A 612 7.61 3.17 36.35
C GLU A 612 6.38 4.07 36.20
N VAL A 613 5.45 3.97 37.16
CA VAL A 613 4.22 4.77 37.17
C VAL A 613 4.51 6.15 37.77
N LEU A 614 4.38 7.19 36.95
CA LEU A 614 4.85 8.53 37.28
C LEU A 614 3.77 9.43 37.87
N ASP A 615 2.50 9.10 37.69
CA ASP A 615 1.39 10.05 37.79
C ASP A 615 0.27 9.54 38.72
N CYS A 616 0.55 8.41 39.40
CA CYS A 616 -0.33 7.71 40.31
C CYS A 616 0.50 6.95 41.35
N ASP A 617 0.11 7.02 42.61
CA ASP A 617 0.69 6.26 43.71
C ASP A 617 -0.43 5.60 44.52
N GLU A 618 -0.48 4.26 44.51
CA GLU A 618 -1.56 3.46 45.14
C GLU A 618 -3.00 3.96 44.83
N GLY A 619 -3.22 4.50 43.63
CA GLY A 619 -4.52 5.04 43.21
C GLY A 619 -4.72 6.52 43.52
N LEU A 620 -3.81 7.17 44.24
CA LEU A 620 -3.79 8.62 44.44
C LEU A 620 -3.04 9.28 43.28
N ARG A 621 -3.67 10.29 42.65
CA ARG A 621 -3.02 11.12 41.62
C ARG A 621 -1.85 11.88 42.26
N LYS A 622 -0.69 11.91 41.59
CA LYS A 622 0.44 12.78 41.94
C LYS A 622 0.88 13.61 40.72
N PRO A 623 1.48 14.80 40.92
CA PRO A 623 2.00 15.59 39.81
C PRO A 623 3.11 14.84 39.10
N LEU A 624 3.25 15.11 37.80
CA LEU A 624 4.33 14.54 37.00
C LEU A 624 5.69 15.12 37.42
N PRO A 625 6.77 14.32 37.41
CA PRO A 625 8.12 14.83 37.61
C PRO A 625 8.48 15.89 36.57
N THR A 626 9.34 16.84 36.95
CA THR A 626 9.91 17.83 36.01
C THR A 626 10.82 17.15 34.98
N VAL A 627 11.13 17.83 33.87
CA VAL A 627 12.03 17.28 32.83
C VAL A 627 13.38 16.86 33.42
N GLU A 628 13.96 17.68 34.30
CA GLU A 628 15.21 17.37 35.02
C GLU A 628 15.10 16.08 35.85
N GLN A 629 14.00 15.93 36.59
CA GLN A 629 13.74 14.73 37.38
C GLN A 629 13.54 13.50 36.49
N LEU A 630 12.91 13.66 35.33
CA LEU A 630 12.74 12.60 34.33
C LEU A 630 14.09 12.17 33.74
N ARG A 631 14.98 13.12 33.41
CA ARG A 631 16.35 12.84 32.91
C ARG A 631 17.21 12.14 33.97
N ALA A 632 16.97 12.39 35.26
CA ALA A 632 17.68 11.71 36.35
C ALA A 632 17.30 10.22 36.56
N LEU A 633 16.18 9.75 36.00
CA LEU A 633 15.77 8.34 36.11
C LEU A 633 16.64 7.44 35.22
N SER A 634 16.73 6.16 35.60
CA SER A 634 17.60 5.18 34.92
C SER A 634 17.28 5.05 33.43
N HIS A 635 18.30 4.75 32.60
CA HIS A 635 18.11 4.54 31.16
C HIS A 635 17.17 3.39 30.81
N GLY A 636 16.97 2.45 31.73
CA GLY A 636 16.04 1.32 31.57
C GLY A 636 14.61 1.60 31.99
N THR A 637 14.30 2.82 32.41
CA THR A 637 12.96 3.20 32.84
C THR A 637 12.03 3.33 31.64
N VAL A 638 10.87 2.71 31.72
CA VAL A 638 9.74 2.93 30.79
C VAL A 638 8.66 3.71 31.54
N PRO A 639 8.49 5.02 31.26
CA PRO A 639 7.46 5.84 31.89
C PRO A 639 6.05 5.33 31.62
N VAL A 640 5.21 5.34 32.67
CA VAL A 640 3.81 4.91 32.59
C VAL A 640 2.89 5.97 33.21
N LEU A 641 1.91 6.43 32.43
CA LEU A 641 0.88 7.37 32.87
C LEU A 641 -0.45 6.64 33.08
N CYS A 642 -0.80 6.38 34.34
CA CYS A 642 -2.04 5.72 34.74
C CYS A 642 -3.27 6.63 34.63
N ARG A 643 -3.11 7.93 34.86
CA ARG A 643 -4.20 8.92 34.96
C ARG A 643 -4.07 10.02 33.90
N TYR A 644 -3.58 9.68 32.72
CA TYR A 644 -3.53 10.60 31.58
C TYR A 644 -4.92 11.17 31.25
N GLY A 645 -5.00 12.48 31.04
CA GLY A 645 -6.24 13.22 30.78
C GLY A 645 -7.03 13.68 32.02
N ASP A 646 -6.61 13.33 33.23
CA ASP A 646 -7.17 13.87 34.49
C ASP A 646 -6.48 15.22 34.82
N LEU A 647 -6.94 16.31 34.19
CA LEU A 647 -6.37 17.66 34.23
C LEU A 647 -6.56 18.34 35.60
N ARG A 648 -5.85 17.88 36.64
CA ARG A 648 -5.93 18.44 38.01
C ARG A 648 -4.80 19.43 38.32
N TYR A 649 -3.70 19.33 37.59
CA TYR A 649 -2.55 20.22 37.67
C TYR A 649 -2.41 21.01 36.37
N GLU A 650 -1.85 22.22 36.45
CA GLU A 650 -1.73 23.16 35.31
C GLU A 650 -1.01 22.54 34.12
N ASP A 651 -0.06 21.65 34.41
CA ASP A 651 0.83 21.04 33.43
C ASP A 651 0.35 19.71 32.84
N ASP A 652 -0.79 19.19 33.30
CA ASP A 652 -1.26 17.85 32.90
C ASP A 652 -1.60 17.79 31.40
N ALA A 653 -1.87 18.94 30.77
CA ALA A 653 -2.12 19.05 29.33
C ALA A 653 -0.87 18.69 28.49
N GLU A 654 0.33 18.87 29.03
CA GLU A 654 1.62 18.65 28.36
C GLU A 654 2.38 17.44 28.89
N ALA A 655 1.67 16.55 29.59
CA ALA A 655 2.22 15.34 30.17
C ALA A 655 3.08 14.52 29.19
N LEU A 656 2.59 14.30 27.97
CA LEU A 656 3.33 13.53 26.95
C LEU A 656 4.51 14.33 26.38
N THR A 657 4.38 15.65 26.22
CA THR A 657 5.48 16.53 25.81
C THR A 657 6.64 16.45 26.79
N ARG A 658 6.37 16.46 28.10
CA ARG A 658 7.39 16.32 29.14
C ARG A 658 8.14 14.99 29.08
N ILE A 659 7.43 13.90 28.79
CA ILE A 659 8.06 12.59 28.60
C ILE A 659 9.04 12.63 27.40
N VAL A 660 8.65 13.26 26.29
CA VAL A 660 9.52 13.41 25.11
C VAL A 660 10.74 14.30 25.40
N LEU A 661 10.55 15.43 26.10
CA LEU A 661 11.64 16.33 26.54
C LEU A 661 12.57 15.69 27.57
N GLY A 662 12.07 14.73 28.36
CA GLY A 662 12.86 13.90 29.26
C GLY A 662 13.71 12.83 28.57
N GLY A 663 13.71 12.77 27.23
CA GLY A 663 14.55 11.87 26.44
C GLY A 663 13.94 10.47 26.21
N TYR A 664 12.66 10.26 26.52
CA TYR A 664 12.03 8.95 26.41
C TYR A 664 11.41 8.70 25.03
N GLY A 665 11.99 7.74 24.29
CA GLY A 665 11.41 7.21 23.04
C GLY A 665 10.41 6.06 23.26
N VAL A 666 10.27 5.54 24.48
CA VAL A 666 9.32 4.47 24.82
C VAL A 666 8.56 4.84 26.08
N ALA A 667 7.24 4.94 26.00
CA ALA A 667 6.38 5.26 27.14
C ALA A 667 4.96 4.71 26.94
N LEU A 668 4.23 4.53 28.04
CA LEU A 668 2.87 4.01 28.04
C LEU A 668 1.93 4.96 28.76
N TRP A 669 0.69 5.02 28.32
CA TRP A 669 -0.36 5.71 29.05
C TRP A 669 -1.70 5.02 28.89
N ARG A 670 -2.63 5.35 29.78
CA ARG A 670 -3.99 4.83 29.76
C ARG A 670 -4.99 5.97 29.58
N ARG A 671 -5.84 5.86 28.56
CA ARG A 671 -7.00 6.72 28.33
C ARG A 671 -8.21 6.20 29.13
N ARG A 672 -8.93 7.07 29.85
CA ARG A 672 -10.04 6.68 30.74
C ARG A 672 -11.40 6.89 30.06
N HIS A 673 -12.07 5.79 29.68
CA HIS A 673 -13.43 5.83 29.13
C HIS A 673 -14.49 5.58 30.21
N GLY A 674 -14.82 6.59 31.02
CA GLY A 674 -16.00 6.56 31.91
C GLY A 674 -16.07 5.44 32.97
N ARG A 675 -14.99 4.69 33.22
CA ARG A 675 -14.93 3.66 34.27
C ARG A 675 -14.64 4.30 35.64
N ALA A 676 -15.30 3.80 36.68
CA ALA A 676 -15.05 4.19 38.07
C ALA A 676 -13.59 3.95 38.49
N ASP A 677 -13.10 4.66 39.52
CA ASP A 677 -11.72 4.65 40.05
C ASP A 677 -11.14 3.28 40.49
N ALA A 678 -11.85 2.18 40.25
CA ALA A 678 -11.66 0.88 40.89
C ALA A 678 -10.55 -0.01 40.31
N VAL A 679 -9.69 0.43 39.37
CA VAL A 679 -8.71 -0.49 38.71
C VAL A 679 -7.35 0.15 38.40
N CYS A 680 -6.80 0.98 39.29
CA CYS A 680 -5.40 1.43 39.16
C CYS A 680 -4.42 0.30 39.54
N GLY A 681 -4.69 -0.45 40.61
CA GLY A 681 -3.79 -1.50 41.09
C GLY A 681 -3.57 -2.65 40.10
N GLU A 682 -4.59 -3.05 39.34
CA GLU A 682 -4.41 -4.08 38.30
C GLU A 682 -3.77 -3.52 37.03
N PHE A 683 -4.00 -2.26 36.70
CA PHE A 683 -3.27 -1.60 35.63
C PHE A 683 -1.77 -1.50 35.97
N HIS A 684 -1.42 -1.11 37.22
CA HIS A 684 -0.04 -1.05 37.69
C HIS A 684 0.61 -2.44 37.64
N ARG A 685 -0.03 -3.45 38.23
CA ARG A 685 0.46 -4.84 38.20
C ARG A 685 0.57 -5.37 36.78
N GLY A 686 -0.48 -5.23 35.96
CA GLY A 686 -0.48 -5.70 34.58
C GLY A 686 0.58 -5.03 33.70
N THR A 687 0.88 -3.75 33.94
CA THR A 687 1.97 -3.05 33.24
C THR A 687 3.33 -3.54 33.74
N ILE A 688 3.54 -3.67 35.05
CA ILE A 688 4.81 -4.18 35.58
C ILE A 688 5.03 -5.65 35.16
N ASP A 689 4.01 -6.49 35.27
CA ASP A 689 4.12 -7.93 35.05
C ASP A 689 4.01 -8.33 33.57
N GLY A 690 3.23 -7.60 32.75
CA GLY A 690 2.96 -7.96 31.35
C GLY A 690 3.71 -7.14 30.30
N ILE A 691 4.28 -5.99 30.68
CA ILE A 691 5.03 -5.11 29.78
C ILE A 691 6.53 -5.09 30.15
N ALA A 692 6.92 -5.42 31.39
CA ALA A 692 8.34 -5.67 31.74
C ALA A 692 8.77 -7.14 31.54
N GLU A 693 7.86 -8.03 31.15
CA GLU A 693 8.14 -9.44 30.81
C GLU A 693 8.99 -9.63 29.53
N PRO A 694 8.79 -8.85 28.44
CA PRO A 694 9.57 -9.05 27.24
C PRO A 694 11.05 -8.75 27.47
N PRO A 695 11.97 -9.52 26.84
CA PRO A 695 13.40 -9.40 27.09
C PRO A 695 14.00 -8.08 26.59
N SER A 696 13.27 -7.34 25.74
CA SER A 696 13.63 -6.00 25.28
C SER A 696 12.41 -5.25 24.73
N ALA A 697 12.55 -3.93 24.59
CA ALA A 697 11.48 -3.04 24.13
C ALA A 697 10.95 -3.34 22.71
N GLN A 698 11.72 -4.04 21.87
CA GLN A 698 11.32 -4.39 20.49
C GLN A 698 10.04 -5.24 20.41
N TYR A 699 9.68 -5.91 21.51
CA TYR A 699 8.48 -6.76 21.59
C TYR A 699 7.24 -6.03 22.12
N LEU A 700 7.40 -4.80 22.63
CA LEU A 700 6.30 -4.03 23.23
C LEU A 700 5.14 -3.76 22.25
N PRO A 701 5.37 -3.40 20.97
CA PRO A 701 4.26 -3.18 20.05
C PRO A 701 3.35 -4.41 19.89
N GLU A 702 3.95 -5.60 19.77
CA GLU A 702 3.22 -6.87 19.67
C GLU A 702 2.53 -7.24 20.99
N ALA A 703 3.20 -7.05 22.12
CA ALA A 703 2.61 -7.32 23.44
C ALA A 703 1.36 -6.46 23.73
N VAL A 704 1.42 -5.17 23.37
CA VAL A 704 0.27 -4.25 23.49
C VAL A 704 -0.85 -4.64 22.51
N HIS A 705 -0.52 -5.05 21.29
CA HIS A 705 -1.49 -5.56 20.34
C HIS A 705 -2.21 -6.82 20.85
N ASP A 706 -1.47 -7.80 21.35
CA ASP A 706 -2.00 -9.04 21.94
C ASP A 706 -2.96 -8.74 23.11
N LEU A 707 -2.64 -7.75 23.94
CA LEU A 707 -3.52 -7.29 25.02
C LEU A 707 -4.84 -6.72 24.49
N ARG A 708 -4.78 -5.86 23.46
CA ARG A 708 -5.96 -5.27 22.81
C ARG A 708 -6.83 -6.32 22.11
N MET A 709 -6.19 -7.29 21.45
CA MET A 709 -6.85 -8.47 20.87
C MET A 709 -7.63 -9.26 21.93
N ARG A 710 -6.96 -9.67 23.04
CA ARG A 710 -7.61 -10.41 24.13
C ARG A 710 -8.74 -9.64 24.80
N LEU A 711 -8.56 -8.33 25.01
CA LEU A 711 -9.60 -7.44 25.53
C LEU A 711 -10.85 -7.48 24.63
N ARG A 712 -10.65 -7.43 23.31
CA ARG A 712 -11.74 -7.50 22.33
C ARG A 712 -12.44 -8.85 22.29
N GLU A 713 -11.72 -9.95 22.49
CA GLU A 713 -12.29 -11.29 22.66
C GLU A 713 -13.12 -11.46 23.94
N GLY A 714 -13.15 -10.45 24.83
CA GLY A 714 -13.88 -10.50 26.09
C GLY A 714 -13.16 -11.29 27.17
N ARG A 715 -11.84 -11.50 27.06
CA ARG A 715 -11.03 -12.18 28.08
C ARG A 715 -10.96 -11.33 29.34
N THR A 716 -11.51 -11.86 30.44
CA THR A 716 -11.62 -11.15 31.71
C THR A 716 -10.28 -10.78 32.33
N GLU A 717 -9.18 -11.42 31.96
CA GLU A 717 -7.84 -11.10 32.47
C GLU A 717 -7.19 -9.86 31.82
N SER A 718 -7.73 -9.37 30.69
CA SER A 718 -7.14 -8.26 29.92
C SER A 718 -7.90 -6.94 30.07
N PHE A 719 -8.96 -6.89 30.90
CA PHE A 719 -9.82 -5.71 31.04
C PHE A 719 -9.13 -4.45 31.55
N TRP A 720 -8.01 -4.59 32.27
CA TRP A 720 -7.21 -3.50 32.80
C TRP A 720 -6.44 -2.75 31.69
N ALA A 721 -6.20 -3.41 30.54
CA ALA A 721 -5.48 -2.85 29.39
C ALA A 721 -6.36 -1.95 28.50
N ASP A 722 -7.62 -1.74 28.89
CA ASP A 722 -8.54 -0.83 28.20
C ASP A 722 -8.00 0.61 28.19
N GLY A 723 -7.89 1.16 26.98
CA GLY A 723 -7.35 2.50 26.71
C GLY A 723 -5.82 2.60 26.75
N VAL A 724 -5.08 1.49 26.81
CA VAL A 724 -3.60 1.52 26.78
C VAL A 724 -3.08 1.97 25.42
N ALA A 725 -2.13 2.90 25.43
CA ALA A 725 -1.41 3.41 24.27
C ALA A 725 0.10 3.41 24.52
N LEU A 726 0.87 3.33 23.41
CA LEU A 726 2.32 3.14 23.40
C LEU A 726 2.97 4.20 22.49
N LEU A 727 3.86 5.00 23.08
CA LEU A 727 4.86 5.80 22.39
C LEU A 727 6.03 4.86 22.09
N TYR A 728 6.41 4.77 20.82
CA TYR A 728 7.55 3.98 20.37
C TYR A 728 8.22 4.74 19.23
N ASP A 729 9.16 5.60 19.59
CA ASP A 729 9.82 6.53 18.69
C ASP A 729 11.32 6.24 18.63
N ASP A 730 11.74 5.59 17.55
CA ASP A 730 13.14 5.25 17.31
C ASP A 730 13.94 6.52 16.96
N PRO A 731 14.95 6.91 17.77
CA PRO A 731 15.79 8.06 17.48
C PRO A 731 16.68 7.83 16.24
N HIS A 732 16.85 6.59 15.77
CA HIS A 732 17.62 6.24 14.58
C HIS A 732 16.81 6.25 13.28
N GLN A 733 15.48 6.40 13.37
CA GLN A 733 14.60 6.42 12.21
C GLN A 733 14.05 7.84 11.98
N PRO A 734 14.69 8.70 11.16
CA PRO A 734 14.14 10.01 10.84
C PRO A 734 12.79 9.88 10.11
N LEU A 735 11.91 10.87 10.27
CA LEU A 735 10.64 10.91 9.55
C LEU A 735 10.85 11.45 8.13
N PRO A 736 10.04 11.04 7.14
CA PRO A 736 10.17 11.51 5.78
C PRO A 736 10.03 13.03 5.70
N GLY A 737 10.96 13.72 5.02
CA GLY A 737 10.90 15.18 4.86
C GLY A 737 11.51 16.00 6.01
N THR A 738 12.03 15.38 7.07
CA THR A 738 12.80 16.12 8.11
C THR A 738 14.23 16.48 7.68
N GLY A 739 14.67 16.00 6.50
CA GLY A 739 16.03 16.19 5.98
C GLY A 739 16.21 17.24 4.88
N ASP A 740 15.13 17.79 4.31
CA ASP A 740 15.19 18.84 3.28
C ASP A 740 14.11 19.89 3.55
N LEU A 741 14.38 20.78 4.52
CA LEU A 741 13.85 22.14 4.41
C LEU A 741 14.67 22.82 3.32
N LEU A 742 14.25 22.65 2.06
CA LEU A 742 14.54 23.66 1.05
C LEU A 742 13.96 24.96 1.60
N GLU A 743 14.85 25.83 2.11
CA GLU A 743 14.54 27.24 2.29
C GLU A 743 13.93 27.74 0.99
N ALA A 744 12.62 27.97 0.99
CA ALA A 744 11.96 28.59 -0.15
C ALA A 744 12.62 29.96 -0.38
N PRO A 745 12.94 30.33 -1.64
CA PRO A 745 13.58 31.61 -1.94
C PRO A 745 12.70 32.82 -1.62
#